data_AF-A0A6P6CKR2-F1
#
_entry.id   AF-A0A6P6CKR2-F1
#
_cell.length_a   1.000
_cell.length_b   1.000
_cell.length_c   1.000
_cell.angle_alpha   90.00
_cell.angle_beta   90.00
_cell.angle_gamma   90.00
#
_symmetry.space_group_name_H-M   'P 1'
#
loop_
_entity.id
_entity.type
_entity.pdbx_description
1 polymer ?
#
loop_
_entity_poly.entity_id
_entity_poly.type
_entity_poly.pdbx_seq_one_letter_code
_entity_poly.pdbx_strand_id
1 'polypeptide(L)'
;MLSKEVSCHELKAEMEHCKEDNARKSSLLTSLRDRVQELEEEAAALSSSKIRTEITAHTAIKENQELKKKVVELDEKLQRCLQEHEENENRVSKNHREHEAFLARLRDCLDPDKKNETASDEDLILKLRELCEENAFMKGQIVTFEETVTVHEMEAKASRETIMRLVSEVNREQKKAASCTEEKDKLHQDLLNAIEVKEGLEKEVKIFQGRLLAGQRVWDASKQELSLLKKSSCEFEKRLKASLDAAAALQRQNSSFREKIVTLLRGSPGMTESTEEAILETIREMGLQEESRNRMVSQLEAQISELAEQLENESGFHQKALQRAQKAENKLEILQDQLTHLEGELVSGDVLRDNLNFEKQKYLKFLDQLSEKMKLDQMAAELGFDMRLDAVLARTEQLVRLESNAVIENKTIAHNLQRKLKTQKERLESKELHMNLLRQKIAQLEEERQARTALAVERDEANLTIRKLQKKAERLQKELSESRESNTELKAKLADTNELKIKTLEQTKAIEDLNKSRDKLEKMKEKAEKKLMSVKSELDTTEHEAKEDKERARNIIELVTSETKTLKKSLEEAEKREKQLVDFREVVSQMLGLNMSSLALPDYEIIKCLERLIHSHRHHFVTCACLKDVTTRQDRHPQGHLKLLH
;
A
#
# COMPACT_ATOMS: atom_id res chain seq x y z
N MET A 1 -104.22 -101.68 -116.87
CA MET A 1 -103.45 -100.55 -117.42
C MET A 1 -103.98 -99.24 -116.82
N LEU A 2 -103.07 -98.34 -116.43
CA LEU A 2 -103.21 -96.87 -116.40
C LEU A 2 -104.15 -96.14 -115.41
N SER A 3 -104.51 -96.68 -114.24
CA SER A 3 -105.38 -95.93 -113.29
C SER A 3 -104.89 -95.83 -111.83
N LYS A 4 -103.71 -96.37 -111.51
CA LYS A 4 -103.16 -96.33 -110.15
C LYS A 4 -101.98 -95.38 -109.94
N GLU A 5 -101.48 -94.73 -110.98
CA GLU A 5 -100.33 -93.81 -110.90
C GLU A 5 -100.74 -92.33 -110.71
N VAL A 6 -101.99 -91.96 -110.99
CA VAL A 6 -102.47 -90.56 -110.86
C VAL A 6 -102.91 -90.20 -109.43
N SER A 7 -103.52 -91.13 -108.68
CA SER A 7 -104.09 -90.84 -107.35
C SER A 7 -103.05 -90.59 -106.24
N CYS A 8 -101.80 -91.05 -106.41
CA CYS A 8 -100.76 -90.89 -105.39
C CYS A 8 -99.99 -89.55 -105.51
N HIS A 9 -100.11 -88.86 -106.64
CA HIS A 9 -99.46 -87.55 -106.83
C HIS A 9 -100.33 -86.37 -106.37
N GLU A 10 -101.66 -86.47 -106.43
CA GLU A 10 -102.54 -85.36 -106.01
C GLU A 10 -102.57 -85.14 -104.49
N LEU A 11 -102.65 -86.20 -103.68
CA LEU A 11 -102.74 -86.08 -102.21
C LEU A 11 -101.46 -85.55 -101.54
N LYS A 12 -100.31 -85.64 -102.22
CA LYS A 12 -99.04 -85.11 -101.72
C LYS A 12 -98.97 -83.58 -101.84
N ALA A 13 -99.68 -82.99 -102.81
CA ALA A 13 -99.70 -81.55 -103.03
C ALA A 13 -100.52 -80.78 -101.97
N GLU A 14 -101.66 -81.33 -101.54
CA GLU A 14 -102.51 -80.68 -100.52
C GLU A 14 -101.84 -80.62 -99.13
N MET A 15 -101.06 -81.63 -98.77
CA MET A 15 -100.32 -81.63 -97.50
C MET A 15 -99.23 -80.54 -97.47
N GLU A 16 -98.59 -80.27 -98.61
CA GLU A 16 -97.57 -79.22 -98.72
C GLU A 16 -98.19 -77.81 -98.65
N HIS A 17 -99.36 -77.58 -99.26
CA HIS A 17 -100.05 -76.29 -99.15
C HIS A 17 -100.46 -75.94 -97.70
N CYS A 18 -100.94 -76.93 -96.94
CA CYS A 18 -101.35 -76.71 -95.54
C CYS A 18 -100.17 -76.41 -94.60
N LYS A 19 -98.97 -76.91 -94.92
CA LYS A 19 -97.74 -76.57 -94.18
C LYS A 19 -97.27 -75.15 -94.46
N GLU A 20 -97.37 -74.68 -95.71
CA GLU A 20 -96.96 -73.32 -96.07
C GLU A 20 -97.80 -72.24 -95.38
N ASP A 21 -99.13 -72.39 -95.35
CA ASP A 21 -99.99 -71.35 -94.75
C ASP A 21 -99.78 -71.22 -93.23
N ASN A 22 -99.54 -72.34 -92.55
CA ASN A 22 -99.27 -72.35 -91.12
C ASN A 22 -97.90 -71.73 -90.78
N ALA A 23 -96.89 -71.95 -91.64
CA ALA A 23 -95.57 -71.32 -91.48
C ALA A 23 -95.65 -69.78 -91.62
N ARG A 24 -96.46 -69.26 -92.55
CA ARG A 24 -96.67 -67.80 -92.71
C ARG A 24 -97.30 -67.15 -91.48
N LYS A 25 -98.36 -67.74 -90.93
CA LYS A 25 -99.04 -67.21 -89.74
C LYS A 25 -98.12 -67.23 -88.52
N SER A 26 -97.33 -68.28 -88.36
CA SER A 26 -96.30 -68.38 -87.31
C SER A 26 -95.26 -67.25 -87.45
N SER A 27 -94.77 -67.00 -88.67
CA SER A 27 -93.79 -65.94 -88.92
C SER A 27 -94.29 -64.53 -88.60
N LEU A 28 -95.56 -64.22 -88.89
CA LEU A 28 -96.13 -62.90 -88.61
C LEU A 28 -96.31 -62.66 -87.11
N LEU A 29 -96.72 -63.69 -86.37
CA LEU A 29 -96.86 -63.62 -84.91
C LEU A 29 -95.51 -63.44 -84.21
N THR A 30 -94.45 -64.06 -84.75
CA THR A 30 -93.08 -63.84 -84.27
C THR A 30 -92.66 -62.38 -84.49
N SER A 31 -92.85 -61.82 -85.69
CA SER A 31 -92.45 -60.44 -86.01
C SER A 31 -93.17 -59.37 -85.15
N LEU A 32 -94.46 -59.55 -84.84
CA LEU A 32 -95.17 -58.61 -83.97
C LEU A 32 -94.74 -58.73 -82.50
N ARG A 33 -94.40 -59.94 -82.03
CA ARG A 33 -93.79 -60.11 -80.70
C ARG A 33 -92.43 -59.43 -80.62
N ASP A 34 -91.60 -59.61 -81.64
CA ASP A 34 -90.26 -59.01 -81.69
C ASP A 34 -90.37 -57.48 -81.65
N ARG A 35 -91.32 -56.88 -82.38
CA ARG A 35 -91.56 -55.43 -82.39
C ARG A 35 -92.03 -54.85 -81.05
N VAL A 36 -92.92 -55.55 -80.34
CA VAL A 36 -93.38 -55.11 -79.01
C VAL A 36 -92.24 -55.24 -78.01
N GLN A 37 -91.47 -56.32 -78.09
CA GLN A 37 -90.29 -56.52 -77.26
C GLN A 37 -89.25 -55.41 -77.49
N GLU A 38 -88.97 -55.03 -78.74
CA GLU A 38 -88.06 -53.89 -79.06
C GLU A 38 -88.54 -52.57 -78.44
N LEU A 39 -89.83 -52.25 -78.52
CA LEU A 39 -90.36 -51.00 -77.96
C LEU A 39 -90.37 -50.99 -76.43
N GLU A 40 -90.62 -52.13 -75.79
CA GLU A 40 -90.50 -52.28 -74.34
C GLU A 40 -89.03 -52.15 -73.90
N GLU A 41 -88.09 -52.73 -74.66
CA GLU A 41 -86.65 -52.58 -74.44
C GLU A 41 -86.20 -51.11 -74.64
N GLU A 42 -86.67 -50.40 -75.66
CA GLU A 42 -86.37 -48.98 -75.88
C GLU A 42 -86.94 -48.07 -74.79
N ALA A 43 -88.18 -48.30 -74.36
CA ALA A 43 -88.79 -47.54 -73.27
C ALA A 43 -88.06 -47.79 -71.94
N ALA A 44 -87.67 -49.03 -71.67
CA ALA A 44 -86.85 -49.39 -70.52
C ALA A 44 -85.44 -48.74 -70.59
N ALA A 45 -84.83 -48.70 -71.78
CA ALA A 45 -83.54 -48.05 -72.00
C ALA A 45 -83.62 -46.52 -71.82
N LEU A 46 -84.67 -45.87 -72.32
CA LEU A 46 -84.92 -44.44 -72.14
C LEU A 46 -85.18 -44.08 -70.68
N SER A 47 -85.99 -44.87 -69.98
CA SER A 47 -86.22 -44.69 -68.54
C SER A 47 -84.92 -44.86 -67.74
N SER A 48 -84.14 -45.90 -68.06
CA SER A 48 -82.83 -46.13 -67.44
C SER A 48 -81.83 -45.00 -67.74
N SER A 49 -81.83 -44.47 -68.96
CA SER A 49 -81.00 -43.33 -69.36
C SER A 49 -81.39 -42.07 -68.61
N LYS A 50 -82.69 -41.76 -68.51
CA LYS A 50 -83.21 -40.62 -67.75
C LYS A 50 -82.80 -40.70 -66.29
N ILE A 51 -83.02 -41.83 -65.63
CA ILE A 51 -82.61 -42.07 -64.24
C ILE A 51 -81.09 -41.86 -64.09
N ARG A 52 -80.27 -42.39 -65.01
CA ARG A 52 -78.82 -42.20 -64.97
C ARG A 52 -78.41 -40.73 -65.10
N THR A 53 -79.04 -39.96 -65.99
CA THR A 53 -78.75 -38.53 -66.16
C THR A 53 -79.20 -37.71 -64.95
N GLU A 54 -80.34 -38.01 -64.35
CA GLU A 54 -80.82 -37.35 -63.13
C GLU A 54 -79.91 -37.64 -61.93
N ILE A 55 -79.46 -38.89 -61.77
CA ILE A 55 -78.46 -39.25 -60.75
C ILE A 55 -77.16 -38.48 -60.98
N THR A 56 -76.67 -38.41 -62.21
CA THR A 56 -75.42 -37.69 -62.55
C THR A 56 -75.55 -36.20 -62.26
N ALA A 57 -76.68 -35.59 -62.63
CA ALA A 57 -76.96 -34.19 -62.34
C ALA A 57 -77.07 -33.92 -60.83
N HIS A 58 -77.75 -34.79 -60.08
CA HIS A 58 -77.83 -34.69 -58.62
C HIS A 58 -76.46 -34.82 -57.95
N THR A 59 -75.61 -35.76 -58.40
CA THR A 59 -74.24 -35.89 -57.91
C THR A 59 -73.42 -34.64 -58.19
N ALA A 60 -73.47 -34.11 -59.43
CA ALA A 60 -72.75 -32.89 -59.79
C ALA A 60 -73.24 -31.64 -59.04
N ILE A 61 -74.54 -31.55 -58.73
CA ILE A 61 -75.11 -30.47 -57.90
C ILE A 61 -74.61 -30.61 -56.47
N LYS A 62 -74.60 -31.82 -55.91
CA LYS A 62 -74.10 -32.08 -54.56
C LYS A 62 -72.61 -31.75 -54.44
N GLU A 63 -71.80 -32.17 -55.40
CA GLU A 63 -70.37 -31.83 -55.47
C GLU A 63 -70.16 -30.33 -55.60
N ASN A 64 -70.95 -29.63 -56.44
CA ASN A 64 -70.89 -28.17 -56.53
C ASN A 64 -71.25 -27.48 -55.21
N GLN A 65 -72.23 -28.00 -54.47
CA GLN A 65 -72.59 -27.47 -53.16
C GLN A 65 -71.48 -27.70 -52.13
N GLU A 66 -70.83 -28.87 -52.15
CA GLU A 66 -69.68 -29.17 -51.30
C GLU A 66 -68.46 -28.29 -51.64
N LEU A 67 -68.18 -28.07 -52.93
CA LEU A 67 -67.12 -27.15 -53.36
C LEU A 67 -67.42 -25.70 -52.94
N LYS A 68 -68.67 -25.24 -53.07
CA LYS A 68 -69.08 -23.91 -52.59
C LYS A 68 -68.86 -23.76 -51.08
N LYS A 69 -69.21 -24.79 -50.29
CA LYS A 69 -68.94 -24.80 -48.84
C LYS A 69 -67.44 -24.73 -48.56
N LYS A 70 -66.62 -25.53 -49.26
CA LYS A 70 -65.15 -25.48 -49.13
C LYS A 70 -64.57 -24.12 -49.50
N VAL A 71 -65.08 -23.46 -50.54
CA VAL A 71 -64.63 -22.12 -50.92
C VAL A 71 -64.95 -21.11 -49.82
N VAL A 72 -66.14 -21.14 -49.24
CA VAL A 72 -66.50 -20.28 -48.10
C VAL A 72 -65.63 -20.56 -46.89
N GLU A 73 -65.43 -21.83 -46.53
CA GLU A 73 -64.54 -22.20 -45.40
C GLU A 73 -63.09 -21.77 -45.61
N LEU A 74 -62.58 -21.85 -46.84
CA LEU A 74 -61.23 -21.39 -47.17
C LEU A 74 -61.13 -19.87 -47.16
N ASP A 75 -62.16 -19.16 -47.63
CA ASP A 75 -62.22 -17.69 -47.58
C ASP A 75 -62.28 -17.19 -46.13
N GLU A 76 -63.08 -17.82 -45.27
CA GLU A 76 -63.12 -17.53 -43.83
C GLU A 76 -61.79 -17.81 -43.12
N LYS A 77 -61.06 -18.87 -43.54
CA LYS A 77 -59.70 -19.14 -43.02
C LYS A 77 -58.71 -18.09 -43.50
N LEU A 78 -58.76 -17.72 -44.78
CA LEU A 78 -57.89 -16.68 -45.34
C LEU A 78 -58.13 -15.34 -44.65
N GLN A 79 -59.39 -14.93 -44.49
CA GLN A 79 -59.75 -13.70 -43.79
C GLN A 79 -59.27 -13.69 -42.34
N ARG A 80 -59.42 -14.80 -41.60
CA ARG A 80 -58.88 -14.93 -40.25
C ARG A 80 -57.36 -14.80 -40.22
N CYS A 81 -56.65 -15.48 -41.12
CA CYS A 81 -55.19 -15.36 -41.20
C CYS A 81 -54.74 -13.93 -41.55
N LEU A 82 -55.47 -13.23 -42.41
CA LEU A 82 -55.19 -11.83 -42.74
C LEU A 82 -55.42 -10.90 -41.55
N GLN A 83 -56.53 -11.08 -40.81
CA GLN A 83 -56.82 -10.32 -39.59
C GLN A 83 -55.76 -10.56 -38.52
N GLU A 84 -55.38 -11.81 -38.27
CA GLU A 84 -54.32 -12.15 -37.31
C GLU A 84 -52.97 -11.56 -37.72
N HIS A 85 -52.63 -11.57 -39.02
CA HIS A 85 -51.42 -10.94 -39.54
C HIS A 85 -51.43 -9.43 -39.34
N GLU A 86 -52.54 -8.76 -39.65
CA GLU A 86 -52.70 -7.31 -39.48
C GLU A 86 -52.65 -6.90 -37.99
N GLU A 87 -53.32 -7.65 -37.12
CA GLU A 87 -53.24 -7.45 -35.67
C GLU A 87 -51.80 -7.64 -35.15
N ASN A 88 -51.09 -8.65 -35.65
CA ASN A 88 -49.71 -8.90 -35.27
C ASN A 88 -48.76 -7.78 -35.76
N GLU A 89 -48.90 -7.32 -37.01
CA GLU A 89 -48.12 -6.17 -37.51
C GLU A 89 -48.42 -4.89 -36.73
N ASN A 90 -49.69 -4.66 -36.38
CA ASN A 90 -50.08 -3.52 -35.54
C ASN A 90 -49.47 -3.60 -34.14
N ARG A 91 -49.44 -4.80 -33.53
CA ARG A 91 -48.78 -5.03 -32.24
C ARG A 91 -47.27 -4.82 -32.32
N VAL A 92 -46.61 -5.34 -33.36
CA VAL A 92 -45.16 -5.16 -33.58
C VAL A 92 -44.83 -3.68 -33.78
N SER A 93 -45.61 -2.98 -34.61
CA SER A 93 -45.45 -1.54 -34.86
C SER A 93 -45.66 -0.71 -33.60
N LYS A 94 -46.67 -1.05 -32.79
CA LYS A 94 -46.91 -0.39 -31.50
C LYS A 94 -45.73 -0.60 -30.55
N ASN A 95 -45.28 -1.84 -30.37
CA ASN A 95 -44.15 -2.15 -29.51
C ASN A 95 -42.87 -1.45 -29.99
N HIS A 96 -42.64 -1.39 -31.30
CA HIS A 96 -41.49 -0.68 -31.87
C HIS A 96 -41.52 0.81 -31.52
N ARG A 97 -42.67 1.48 -31.69
CA ARG A 97 -42.84 2.89 -31.29
C ARG A 97 -42.63 3.11 -29.79
N GLU A 98 -43.11 2.19 -28.95
CA GLU A 98 -42.90 2.27 -27.49
C GLU A 98 -41.42 2.11 -27.11
N HIS A 99 -40.71 1.18 -27.75
CA HIS A 99 -39.26 1.00 -27.57
C HIS A 99 -38.45 2.21 -28.04
N GLU A 100 -38.76 2.78 -29.22
CA GLU A 100 -38.11 3.99 -29.70
C GLU A 100 -38.35 5.18 -28.76
N ALA A 101 -39.59 5.36 -28.28
CA ALA A 101 -39.92 6.41 -27.33
C ALA A 101 -39.18 6.24 -25.98
N PHE A 102 -39.01 5.00 -25.51
CA PHE A 102 -38.21 4.70 -24.33
C PHE A 102 -36.72 5.05 -24.53
N LEU A 103 -36.14 4.64 -25.66
CA LEU A 103 -34.74 4.95 -26.00
C LEU A 103 -34.50 6.45 -26.15
N ALA A 104 -35.43 7.19 -26.76
CA ALA A 104 -35.35 8.64 -26.86
C ALA A 104 -35.32 9.31 -25.47
N ARG A 105 -36.21 8.91 -24.55
CA ARG A 105 -36.21 9.42 -23.17
C ARG A 105 -34.93 9.05 -22.42
N LEU A 106 -34.41 7.84 -22.64
CA LEU A 106 -33.16 7.40 -22.01
C LEU A 106 -31.97 8.22 -22.51
N ARG A 107 -31.89 8.52 -23.82
CA ARG A 107 -30.88 9.41 -24.41
C ARG A 107 -30.96 10.81 -23.79
N ASP A 108 -32.14 11.40 -23.75
CA ASP A 108 -32.34 12.75 -23.17
C ASP A 108 -31.91 12.85 -21.70
N CYS A 109 -32.10 11.77 -20.91
CA CYS A 109 -31.68 11.72 -19.52
C CYS A 109 -30.17 11.52 -19.32
N LEU A 110 -29.52 10.76 -20.21
CA LEU A 110 -28.10 10.41 -20.09
C LEU A 110 -27.18 11.48 -20.71
N ASP A 111 -27.63 12.16 -21.76
CA ASP A 111 -26.85 13.19 -22.45
C ASP A 111 -27.76 14.29 -23.04
N PRO A 112 -28.16 15.28 -22.22
CA PRO A 112 -29.08 16.34 -22.65
C PRO A 112 -28.47 17.32 -23.66
N ASP A 113 -27.14 17.31 -23.84
CA ASP A 113 -26.40 18.26 -24.69
C ASP A 113 -26.19 17.73 -26.12
N LYS A 114 -26.31 16.41 -26.34
CA LYS A 114 -26.18 15.77 -27.66
C LYS A 114 -27.51 15.32 -28.26
N LYS A 115 -28.41 16.27 -28.53
CA LYS A 115 -29.76 15.97 -29.07
C LYS A 115 -29.80 15.45 -30.52
N ASN A 116 -28.67 15.45 -31.24
CA ASN A 116 -28.65 15.23 -32.70
C ASN A 116 -27.74 14.07 -33.17
N GLU A 117 -27.04 13.36 -32.28
CA GLU A 117 -26.25 12.17 -32.62
C GLU A 117 -27.03 10.90 -32.27
N THR A 118 -27.24 10.00 -33.24
CA THR A 118 -27.85 8.69 -33.01
C THR A 118 -26.86 7.78 -32.28
N ALA A 119 -26.77 7.92 -30.96
CA ALA A 119 -25.99 7.03 -30.10
C ALA A 119 -26.55 5.60 -30.20
N SER A 120 -25.68 4.61 -30.39
CA SER A 120 -26.06 3.20 -30.42
C SER A 120 -26.61 2.77 -29.06
N ASP A 121 -27.44 1.73 -29.02
CA ASP A 121 -27.92 1.14 -27.77
C ASP A 121 -26.73 0.63 -26.90
N GLU A 122 -25.65 0.19 -27.54
CA GLU A 122 -24.40 -0.16 -26.86
C GLU A 122 -23.75 1.04 -26.16
N ASP A 123 -23.76 2.22 -26.80
CA ASP A 123 -23.19 3.45 -26.22
C ASP A 123 -23.99 3.88 -24.98
N LEU A 124 -25.32 3.72 -25.02
CA LEU A 124 -26.19 4.01 -23.87
C LEU A 124 -25.93 3.07 -22.70
N ILE A 125 -25.73 1.77 -22.98
CA ILE A 125 -25.41 0.77 -21.95
C ILE A 125 -24.03 1.05 -21.34
N LEU A 126 -23.03 1.39 -22.16
CA LEU A 126 -21.71 1.79 -21.68
C LEU A 126 -21.82 3.02 -20.79
N LYS A 127 -22.57 4.05 -21.20
CA LYS A 127 -22.72 5.26 -20.41
C LYS A 127 -23.42 5.01 -19.07
N LEU A 128 -24.42 4.14 -19.07
CA LEU A 128 -25.14 3.77 -17.85
C LEU A 128 -24.24 2.99 -16.88
N ARG A 129 -23.35 2.13 -17.41
CA ARG A 129 -22.34 1.43 -16.61
C ARG A 129 -21.32 2.40 -16.02
N GLU A 130 -20.79 3.32 -16.81
CA GLU A 130 -19.88 4.37 -16.34
C GLU A 130 -20.52 5.15 -15.19
N LEU A 131 -21.76 5.61 -15.35
CA LEU A 131 -22.48 6.34 -14.31
C LEU A 131 -22.70 5.49 -13.05
N CYS A 132 -22.92 4.18 -13.18
CA CYS A 132 -23.03 3.29 -12.02
C CYS A 132 -21.69 3.14 -11.28
N GLU A 133 -20.59 3.01 -12.02
CA GLU A 133 -19.23 2.94 -11.46
C GLU A 133 -18.84 4.27 -10.79
N GLU A 134 -19.12 5.41 -11.43
CA GLU A 134 -18.94 6.74 -10.87
C GLU A 134 -19.79 6.94 -9.60
N ASN A 135 -21.06 6.52 -9.61
CA ASN A 135 -21.93 6.63 -8.44
C ASN A 135 -21.43 5.76 -7.27
N ALA A 136 -20.96 4.53 -7.55
CA ALA A 136 -20.35 3.68 -6.54
C ALA A 136 -19.06 4.31 -5.98
N PHE A 137 -18.23 4.90 -6.85
CA PHE A 137 -17.02 5.62 -6.46
C PHE A 137 -17.34 6.85 -5.59
N MET A 138 -18.30 7.67 -6.01
CA MET A 138 -18.74 8.86 -5.26
C MET A 138 -19.35 8.49 -3.91
N LYS A 139 -20.13 7.41 -3.82
CA LYS A 139 -20.60 6.86 -2.55
C LYS A 139 -19.45 6.43 -1.64
N GLY A 140 -18.43 5.78 -2.20
CA GLY A 140 -17.21 5.45 -1.46
C GLY A 140 -16.51 6.71 -0.92
N GLN A 141 -16.38 7.75 -1.74
CA GLN A 141 -15.81 9.03 -1.31
C GLN A 141 -16.65 9.68 -0.20
N ILE A 142 -17.98 9.67 -0.30
CA ILE A 142 -18.87 10.19 0.74
C ILE A 142 -18.62 9.48 2.07
N VAL A 143 -18.55 8.14 2.08
CA VAL A 143 -18.26 7.38 3.31
C VAL A 143 -16.90 7.76 3.89
N THR A 144 -15.87 7.88 3.06
CA THR A 144 -14.55 8.31 3.56
C THR A 144 -14.58 9.73 4.13
N PHE A 145 -15.32 10.65 3.51
CA PHE A 145 -15.47 12.00 4.04
C PHE A 145 -16.27 12.02 5.34
N GLU A 146 -17.34 11.24 5.45
CA GLU A 146 -18.11 11.08 6.69
C GLU A 146 -17.22 10.54 7.83
N GLU A 147 -16.43 9.50 7.58
CA GLU A 147 -15.45 8.98 8.55
C GLU A 147 -14.46 10.07 8.98
N THR A 148 -13.87 10.81 8.04
CA THR A 148 -12.95 11.91 8.39
C THR A 148 -13.64 12.99 9.22
N VAL A 149 -14.88 13.36 8.92
CA VAL A 149 -15.65 14.34 9.70
C VAL A 149 -15.86 13.83 11.12
N THR A 150 -16.26 12.57 11.30
CA THR A 150 -16.46 12.00 12.65
C THR A 150 -15.17 11.99 13.49
N VAL A 151 -14.03 11.66 12.88
CA VAL A 151 -12.72 11.71 13.55
C VAL A 151 -12.40 13.15 13.99
N HIS A 152 -12.54 14.13 13.10
CA HIS A 152 -12.31 15.54 13.44
C HIS A 152 -13.26 16.05 14.54
N GLU A 153 -14.52 15.61 14.54
CA GLU A 153 -15.48 15.95 15.60
C GLU A 153 -15.07 15.38 16.96
N MET A 154 -14.59 14.14 17.00
CA MET A 154 -14.06 13.50 18.21
C MET A 154 -12.81 14.21 18.72
N GLU A 155 -11.87 14.54 17.83
CA GLU A 155 -10.64 15.30 18.16
C GLU A 155 -10.97 16.71 18.68
N ALA A 156 -11.91 17.40 18.04
CA ALA A 156 -12.38 18.70 18.48
C ALA A 156 -13.06 18.62 19.87
N LYS A 157 -13.80 17.54 20.15
CA LYS A 157 -14.39 17.29 21.47
C LYS A 157 -13.31 17.07 22.53
N ALA A 158 -12.32 16.21 22.27
CA ALA A 158 -11.20 15.97 23.18
C ALA A 158 -10.38 17.25 23.44
N SER A 159 -10.20 18.07 22.40
CA SER A 159 -9.53 19.38 22.50
C SER A 159 -10.31 20.35 23.38
N ARG A 160 -11.64 20.45 23.20
CA ARG A 160 -12.52 21.27 24.05
C ARG A 160 -12.47 20.83 25.51
N GLU A 161 -12.49 19.53 25.79
CA GLU A 161 -12.38 18.99 27.16
C GLU A 161 -11.02 19.32 27.79
N THR A 162 -9.95 19.25 27.01
CA THR A 162 -8.60 19.63 27.47
C THR A 162 -8.51 21.12 27.78
N ILE A 163 -9.06 21.98 26.92
CA ILE A 163 -9.14 23.42 27.17
C ILE A 163 -9.94 23.70 28.45
N MET A 164 -11.09 23.04 28.65
CA MET A 164 -11.90 23.21 29.86
C MET A 164 -11.16 22.81 31.15
N ARG A 165 -10.38 21.73 31.12
CA ARG A 165 -9.51 21.35 32.25
C ARG A 165 -8.44 22.40 32.52
N LEU A 166 -7.72 22.85 31.49
CA LEU A 166 -6.69 23.87 31.61
C LEU A 166 -7.26 25.20 32.12
N VAL A 167 -8.42 25.63 31.64
CA VAL A 167 -9.12 26.83 32.15
C VAL A 167 -9.47 26.68 33.63
N SER A 168 -9.92 25.50 34.06
CA SER A 168 -10.21 25.23 35.47
C SER A 168 -8.96 25.25 36.34
N GLU A 169 -7.84 24.70 35.85
CA GLU A 169 -6.54 24.75 36.51
C GLU A 169 -6.02 26.18 36.61
N VAL A 170 -6.06 26.96 35.53
CA VAL A 170 -5.68 28.38 35.50
C VAL A 170 -6.52 29.19 36.48
N ASN A 171 -7.85 28.99 36.51
CA ASN A 171 -8.72 29.68 37.46
C ASN A 171 -8.38 29.33 38.91
N ARG A 172 -8.01 28.07 39.20
CA ARG A 172 -7.58 27.64 40.53
C ARG A 172 -6.25 28.30 40.92
N GLU A 173 -5.27 28.32 40.02
CA GLU A 173 -3.99 28.99 40.27
C GLU A 173 -4.15 30.50 40.38
N GLN A 174 -5.03 31.12 39.60
CA GLN A 174 -5.35 32.55 39.71
C GLN A 174 -5.95 32.88 41.08
N LYS A 175 -6.86 32.04 41.60
CA LYS A 175 -7.42 32.20 42.96
C LYS A 175 -6.34 32.07 44.04
N LYS A 176 -5.42 31.11 43.91
CA LYS A 176 -4.29 30.97 44.84
C LYS A 176 -3.34 32.16 44.77
N ALA A 177 -3.04 32.64 43.56
CA ALA A 177 -2.20 33.82 43.36
C ALA A 177 -2.85 35.07 43.99
N ALA A 178 -4.17 35.25 43.81
CA ALA A 178 -4.93 36.33 44.44
C ALA A 178 -4.87 36.24 45.98
N SER A 179 -5.09 35.06 46.56
CA SER A 179 -4.96 34.84 48.00
C SER A 179 -3.54 35.15 48.50
N CYS A 180 -2.51 34.75 47.75
CA CYS A 180 -1.12 35.03 48.10
C CYS A 180 -0.80 36.54 48.03
N THR A 181 -1.35 37.25 47.04
CA THR A 181 -1.22 38.71 46.98
C THR A 181 -1.91 39.40 48.16
N GLU A 182 -3.11 38.94 48.55
CA GLU A 182 -3.83 39.46 49.72
C GLU A 182 -3.04 39.23 51.03
N GLU A 183 -2.49 38.04 51.23
CA GLU A 183 -1.63 37.74 52.38
C GLU A 183 -0.38 38.62 52.41
N LYS A 184 0.27 38.81 51.26
CA LYS A 184 1.45 39.67 51.13
C LYS A 184 1.11 41.13 51.45
N ASP A 185 -0.03 41.63 50.97
CA ASP A 185 -0.46 43.00 51.23
C ASP A 185 -0.82 43.20 52.71
N LYS A 186 -1.44 42.19 53.35
CA LYS A 186 -1.66 42.17 54.79
C LYS A 186 -0.35 42.22 55.58
N LEU A 187 0.63 41.38 55.24
CA LEU A 187 1.95 41.40 55.88
C LEU A 187 2.68 42.73 55.66
N HIS A 188 2.52 43.35 54.49
CA HIS A 188 3.07 44.67 54.22
C HIS A 188 2.42 45.74 55.11
N GLN A 189 1.11 45.71 55.29
CA GLN A 189 0.40 46.60 56.20
C GLN A 189 0.84 46.39 57.66
N ASP A 190 0.97 45.14 58.09
CA ASP A 190 1.46 44.81 59.44
C ASP A 190 2.89 45.30 59.67
N LEU A 191 3.75 45.22 58.64
CA LEU A 191 5.10 45.77 58.67
C LEU A 191 5.09 47.30 58.80
N LEU A 192 4.26 48.01 58.03
CA LEU A 192 4.13 49.46 58.14
C LEU A 192 3.66 49.88 59.53
N ASN A 193 2.65 49.20 60.07
CA ASN A 193 2.16 49.44 61.44
C ASN A 193 3.28 49.20 62.48
N ALA A 194 4.07 48.13 62.31
CA ALA A 194 5.19 47.83 63.20
C ALA A 194 6.30 48.89 63.13
N ILE A 195 6.56 49.44 61.93
CA ILE A 195 7.51 50.55 61.74
C ILE A 195 7.01 51.80 62.47
N GLU A 196 5.73 52.17 62.34
CA GLU A 196 5.15 53.33 63.05
C GLU A 196 5.26 53.18 64.57
N VAL A 197 4.95 51.99 65.10
CA VAL A 197 5.11 51.69 66.54
C VAL A 197 6.57 51.82 66.97
N LYS A 198 7.50 51.27 66.19
CA LYS A 198 8.94 51.38 66.45
C LYS A 198 9.40 52.84 66.46
N GLU A 199 8.99 53.65 65.49
CA GLU A 199 9.32 55.08 65.45
C GLU A 199 8.75 55.84 66.66
N GLY A 200 7.54 55.48 67.10
CA GLY A 200 6.95 55.98 68.35
C GLY A 200 7.82 55.68 69.56
N LEU A 201 8.23 54.42 69.73
CA LEU A 201 9.12 53.99 70.82
C LEU A 201 10.50 54.66 70.76
N GLU A 202 11.07 54.84 69.56
CA GLU A 202 12.35 55.56 69.40
C GLU A 202 12.25 57.03 69.84
N LYS A 203 11.11 57.70 69.57
CA LYS A 203 10.85 59.06 70.07
C LYS A 203 10.77 59.08 71.60
N GLU A 204 10.09 58.12 72.20
CA GLU A 204 10.02 57.99 73.67
C GLU A 204 11.39 57.75 74.29
N VAL A 205 12.20 56.86 73.73
CA VAL A 205 13.58 56.60 74.18
C VAL A 205 14.40 57.88 74.16
N LYS A 206 14.31 58.70 73.09
CA LYS A 206 14.99 60.00 73.01
C LYS A 206 14.52 60.97 74.12
N ILE A 207 13.22 61.00 74.41
CA ILE A 207 12.67 61.82 75.50
C ILE A 207 13.21 61.34 76.86
N PHE A 208 13.21 60.03 77.12
CA PHE A 208 13.73 59.47 78.37
C PHE A 208 15.23 59.72 78.53
N GLN A 209 16.02 59.58 77.46
CA GLN A 209 17.43 59.94 77.47
C GLN A 209 17.64 61.43 77.79
N GLY A 210 16.85 62.33 77.20
CA GLY A 210 16.88 63.76 77.52
C GLY A 210 16.57 64.05 78.99
N ARG A 211 15.54 63.41 79.55
CA ARG A 211 15.18 63.51 80.97
C ARG A 211 16.28 62.97 81.88
N LEU A 212 16.91 61.85 81.52
CA LEU A 212 18.01 61.27 82.27
C LEU A 212 19.22 62.22 82.30
N LEU A 213 19.59 62.80 81.17
CA LEU A 213 20.68 63.77 81.08
C LEU A 213 20.38 65.04 81.88
N ALA A 214 19.14 65.53 81.84
CA ALA A 214 18.71 66.66 82.66
C ALA A 214 18.80 66.34 84.16
N GLY A 215 18.31 65.16 84.57
CA GLY A 215 18.41 64.66 85.95
C GLY A 215 19.86 64.52 86.42
N GLN A 216 20.75 64.01 85.55
CA GLN A 216 22.19 63.92 85.83
C GLN A 216 22.80 65.29 86.09
N ARG A 217 22.50 66.30 85.25
CA ARG A 217 22.99 67.68 85.45
C ARG A 217 22.50 68.29 86.76
N VAL A 218 21.24 68.07 87.12
CA VAL A 218 20.68 68.54 88.39
C VAL A 218 21.36 67.86 89.58
N TRP A 219 21.59 66.55 89.49
CA TRP A 219 22.30 65.81 90.53
C TRP A 219 23.75 66.29 90.69
N ASP A 220 24.46 66.53 89.59
CA ASP A 220 25.82 67.07 89.61
C ASP A 220 25.86 68.49 90.21
N ALA A 221 24.88 69.35 89.87
CA ALA A 221 24.75 70.67 90.47
C ALA A 221 24.49 70.60 91.99
N SER A 222 23.55 69.75 92.42
CA SER A 222 23.25 69.54 93.85
C SER A 222 24.47 68.99 94.61
N LYS A 223 25.25 68.10 93.98
CA LYS A 223 26.50 67.59 94.55
C LYS A 223 27.54 68.71 94.73
N GLN A 224 27.63 69.63 93.77
CA GLN A 224 28.50 70.81 93.88
C GLN A 224 28.03 71.76 94.99
N GLU A 225 26.74 72.07 95.07
CA GLU A 225 26.15 72.88 96.14
C GLU A 225 26.42 72.28 97.52
N LEU A 226 26.20 70.97 97.68
CA LEU A 226 26.49 70.26 98.93
C LEU A 226 27.97 70.36 99.32
N SER A 227 28.88 70.31 98.33
CA SER A 227 30.31 70.50 98.57
C SER A 227 30.64 71.93 99.03
N LEU A 228 29.96 72.96 98.49
CA LEU A 228 30.11 74.35 98.89
C LEU A 228 29.53 74.59 100.30
N LEU A 229 28.37 74.03 100.58
CA LEU A 229 27.73 74.12 101.89
C LEU A 229 28.58 73.46 102.99
N LYS A 230 29.23 72.33 102.67
CA LYS A 230 30.17 71.68 103.58
C LYS A 230 31.39 72.56 103.89
N LYS A 231 31.89 73.32 102.90
CA LYS A 231 33.00 74.29 103.10
C LYS A 231 32.56 75.45 103.98
N SER A 232 31.40 76.06 103.71
CA SER A 232 30.90 77.19 104.50
C SER A 232 30.56 76.77 105.93
N SER A 233 29.99 75.58 106.15
CA SER A 233 29.77 75.04 107.50
C SER A 233 31.08 74.95 108.30
N CYS A 234 32.16 74.46 107.69
CA CYS A 234 33.47 74.40 108.34
C CYS A 234 34.03 75.81 108.65
N GLU A 235 33.80 76.79 107.78
CA GLU A 235 34.17 78.19 108.05
C GLU A 235 33.36 78.81 109.19
N PHE A 236 32.05 78.54 109.24
CA PHE A 236 31.19 78.99 110.34
C PHE A 236 31.58 78.37 111.67
N GLU A 237 31.91 77.09 111.72
CA GLU A 237 32.44 76.43 112.93
C GLU A 237 33.71 77.13 113.43
N LYS A 238 34.63 77.49 112.52
CA LYS A 238 35.85 78.26 112.87
C LYS A 238 35.52 79.65 113.43
N ARG A 239 34.57 80.38 112.81
CA ARG A 239 34.14 81.72 113.27
C ARG A 239 33.43 81.66 114.62
N LEU A 240 32.57 80.66 114.83
CA LEU A 240 31.88 80.46 116.10
C LEU A 240 32.87 80.20 117.24
N LYS A 241 33.89 79.36 116.98
CA LYS A 241 34.98 79.12 117.94
C LYS A 241 35.69 80.43 118.33
N ALA A 242 36.07 81.22 117.34
CA ALA A 242 36.73 82.52 117.58
C ALA A 242 35.86 83.52 118.37
N SER A 243 34.56 83.56 118.09
CA SER A 243 33.59 84.42 118.81
C SER A 243 33.43 84.02 120.28
N LEU A 244 33.34 82.72 120.56
CA LEU A 244 33.26 82.21 121.94
C LEU A 244 34.52 82.58 122.74
N ASP A 245 35.70 82.47 122.13
CA ASP A 245 36.97 82.84 122.76
C ASP A 245 37.03 84.37 123.07
N ALA A 246 36.49 85.22 122.18
CA ALA A 246 36.40 86.67 122.38
C ALA A 246 35.40 87.07 123.47
N ALA A 247 34.23 86.42 123.55
CA ALA A 247 33.23 86.68 124.59
C ALA A 247 33.78 86.36 125.99
N ALA A 248 34.53 85.26 126.13
CA ALA A 248 35.22 84.90 127.38
C ALA A 248 36.26 85.96 127.81
N ALA A 249 36.86 86.70 126.87
CA ALA A 249 37.81 87.77 127.18
C ALA A 249 37.10 89.03 127.75
N LEU A 250 35.98 89.45 127.14
CA LEU A 250 35.22 90.63 127.58
C LEU A 250 34.58 90.44 128.97
N GLN A 251 34.13 89.23 129.28
CA GLN A 251 33.52 88.94 130.58
C GLN A 251 34.52 89.08 131.74
N ARG A 252 35.82 88.82 131.51
CA ARG A 252 36.87 89.05 132.53
C ARG A 252 37.09 90.54 132.82
N GLN A 253 36.95 91.41 131.82
CA GLN A 253 37.13 92.87 131.99
C GLN A 253 35.97 93.52 132.77
N ASN A 254 34.73 93.08 132.56
CA ASN A 254 33.56 93.69 133.20
C ASN A 254 33.53 93.45 134.73
N SER A 255 34.05 92.31 135.18
CA SER A 255 34.20 92.01 136.62
C SER A 255 35.18 92.97 137.31
N SER A 256 36.26 93.39 136.62
CA SER A 256 37.26 94.33 137.15
C SER A 256 36.74 95.77 137.28
N PHE A 257 35.80 96.18 136.41
CA PHE A 257 35.25 97.54 136.41
C PHE A 257 34.32 97.81 137.61
N ARG A 258 33.51 96.81 137.99
CA ARG A 258 32.53 96.95 139.09
C ARG A 258 33.18 97.18 140.47
N GLU A 259 34.39 96.68 140.67
CA GLU A 259 35.15 96.82 141.92
C GLU A 259 35.60 98.28 142.18
N LYS A 260 35.71 99.11 141.13
CA LYS A 260 36.17 100.52 141.21
C LYS A 260 35.08 101.54 141.54
N ILE A 261 33.79 101.22 141.39
CA ILE A 261 32.69 102.17 141.62
C ILE A 261 32.31 102.28 143.11
N VAL A 262 32.55 101.23 143.90
CA VAL A 262 32.16 101.18 145.33
C VAL A 262 32.97 102.16 146.20
N THR A 263 34.14 102.62 145.75
CA THR A 263 35.04 103.50 146.52
C THR A 263 34.74 105.01 146.42
N LEU A 264 33.87 105.48 145.50
CA LEU A 264 33.72 106.92 145.21
C LEU A 264 32.55 107.66 145.89
N LEU A 265 31.63 106.99 146.60
CA LEU A 265 30.38 107.62 147.09
C LEU A 265 30.29 107.82 148.61
N ARG A 266 31.34 108.31 149.29
CA ARG A 266 31.31 108.68 150.72
C ARG A 266 32.05 110.01 151.02
N GLY A 267 31.38 111.17 150.88
CA GLY A 267 31.67 112.44 151.63
C GLY A 267 31.78 113.78 150.84
N SER A 268 31.09 114.87 151.28
CA SER A 268 31.61 116.28 151.34
C SER A 268 30.62 117.34 151.96
N PRO A 269 31.05 118.34 152.80
CA PRO A 269 30.24 119.36 153.55
C PRO A 269 30.58 120.89 153.36
N GLY A 270 29.69 121.83 153.81
CA GLY A 270 30.07 123.06 154.59
C GLY A 270 29.68 124.54 154.18
N MET A 271 29.20 125.32 155.20
CA MET A 271 29.22 126.82 155.49
C MET A 271 27.93 127.70 155.26
N THR A 272 27.09 128.20 156.22
CA THR A 272 27.12 129.22 157.37
C THR A 272 27.23 130.71 156.97
N GLU A 273 26.62 131.78 157.56
CA GLU A 273 25.48 132.12 158.48
C GLU A 273 25.43 133.69 158.61
N SER A 274 24.25 134.36 158.68
CA SER A 274 23.92 135.58 159.52
C SER A 274 22.66 136.39 159.11
N THR A 275 21.58 136.15 159.87
CA THR A 275 20.47 137.01 160.38
C THR A 275 19.47 137.78 159.49
N GLU A 276 18.21 137.79 159.98
CA GLU A 276 16.93 137.78 159.25
C GLU A 276 16.31 139.16 158.96
N GLU A 277 16.57 140.20 159.77
CA GLU A 277 16.00 141.55 159.55
C GLU A 277 16.49 142.27 158.27
N ALA A 278 17.62 141.90 157.68
CA ALA A 278 18.12 142.49 156.43
C ALA A 278 17.46 141.90 155.16
N ILE A 279 16.82 140.73 155.29
CA ILE A 279 16.17 140.01 154.19
C ILE A 279 14.78 140.62 153.90
N LEU A 280 14.13 141.25 154.87
CA LEU A 280 12.75 141.73 154.72
C LEU A 280 12.62 143.10 154.02
N GLU A 281 13.61 143.99 154.10
CA GLU A 281 13.55 145.30 153.43
C GLU A 281 13.90 145.20 151.93
N THR A 282 14.76 144.24 151.56
CA THR A 282 15.13 143.95 150.15
C THR A 282 13.98 143.34 149.35
N ILE A 283 13.03 142.65 149.99
CA ILE A 283 11.87 142.06 149.31
C ILE A 283 10.87 143.12 148.83
N ARG A 284 10.76 144.29 149.48
CA ARG A 284 9.83 145.35 149.05
C ARG A 284 10.28 146.13 147.83
N GLU A 285 11.58 146.26 147.57
CA GLU A 285 12.11 146.94 146.38
C GLU A 285 12.15 146.04 145.13
N MET A 286 12.24 144.70 145.28
CA MET A 286 12.23 143.76 144.15
C MET A 286 10.89 143.71 143.39
N GLY A 287 9.77 143.97 144.05
CA GLY A 287 8.43 143.88 143.43
C GLY A 287 8.14 144.92 142.34
N LEU A 288 8.70 146.14 142.46
CA LEU A 288 8.43 147.23 141.50
C LEU A 288 9.24 147.09 140.19
N GLN A 289 10.29 146.26 140.17
CA GLN A 289 11.09 145.99 138.97
C GLN A 289 10.48 144.88 138.08
N GLU A 290 9.68 143.97 138.64
CA GLU A 290 9.11 142.80 137.97
C GLU A 290 7.99 143.16 136.98
N GLU A 291 7.13 144.13 137.30
CA GLU A 291 6.04 144.58 136.41
C GLU A 291 6.56 145.21 135.10
N SER A 292 7.76 145.80 135.12
CA SER A 292 8.38 146.36 133.91
C SER A 292 8.91 145.28 132.95
N ARG A 293 9.42 144.16 133.47
CA ARG A 293 9.89 143.01 132.67
C ARG A 293 8.74 142.28 132.00
N ASN A 294 7.60 142.13 132.68
CA ASN A 294 6.43 141.44 132.12
C ASN A 294 5.89 142.11 130.85
N ARG A 295 5.92 143.45 130.74
CA ARG A 295 5.48 144.15 129.52
C ARG A 295 6.38 143.85 128.31
N MET A 296 7.69 143.70 128.52
CA MET A 296 8.64 143.38 127.45
C MET A 296 8.51 141.91 127.00
N VAL A 297 8.29 141.00 127.94
CA VAL A 297 8.03 139.58 127.65
C VAL A 297 6.79 139.42 126.78
N SER A 298 5.68 140.10 127.09
CA SER A 298 4.46 140.02 126.26
C SER A 298 4.68 140.55 124.83
N GLN A 299 5.57 141.53 124.62
CA GLN A 299 5.90 142.01 123.29
C GLN A 299 6.74 141.01 122.48
N LEU A 300 7.71 140.35 123.13
CA LEU A 300 8.51 139.30 122.50
C LEU A 300 7.68 138.03 122.25
N GLU A 301 6.77 137.68 123.15
CA GLU A 301 5.83 136.58 122.96
C GLU A 301 4.94 136.82 121.74
N ALA A 302 4.42 138.04 121.56
CA ALA A 302 3.64 138.40 120.38
C ALA A 302 4.46 138.27 119.08
N GLN A 303 5.73 138.70 119.07
CA GLN A 303 6.62 138.55 117.92
C GLN A 303 6.96 137.09 117.63
N ILE A 304 7.17 136.27 118.67
CA ILE A 304 7.40 134.82 118.53
C ILE A 304 6.16 134.14 117.97
N SER A 305 4.96 134.51 118.43
CA SER A 305 3.70 133.98 117.88
C SER A 305 3.53 134.34 116.40
N GLU A 306 3.82 135.58 116.01
CA GLU A 306 3.74 136.01 114.61
C GLU A 306 4.75 135.27 113.72
N LEU A 307 6.00 135.11 114.17
CA LEU A 307 7.02 134.35 113.43
C LEU A 307 6.71 132.84 113.38
N ALA A 308 6.14 132.27 114.45
CA ALA A 308 5.72 130.88 114.48
C ALA A 308 4.57 130.63 113.49
N GLU A 309 3.59 131.53 113.43
CA GLU A 309 2.49 131.46 112.48
C GLU A 309 2.98 131.60 111.02
N GLN A 310 3.95 132.49 110.76
CA GLN A 310 4.58 132.61 109.44
C GLN A 310 5.34 131.33 109.05
N LEU A 311 6.11 130.74 109.97
CA LEU A 311 6.84 129.50 109.72
C LEU A 311 5.89 128.32 109.49
N GLU A 312 4.79 128.24 110.25
CA GLU A 312 3.76 127.20 110.07
C GLU A 312 3.10 127.33 108.70
N ASN A 313 2.73 128.55 108.30
CA ASN A 313 2.17 128.83 106.97
C ASN A 313 3.15 128.45 105.85
N GLU A 314 4.42 128.88 105.93
CA GLU A 314 5.48 128.53 104.96
C GLU A 314 5.73 127.01 104.90
N SER A 315 5.81 126.33 106.04
CA SER A 315 5.96 124.87 106.08
C SER A 315 4.76 124.14 105.46
N GLY A 316 3.54 124.66 105.68
CA GLY A 316 2.31 124.16 105.06
C GLY A 316 2.29 124.36 103.54
N PHE A 317 2.79 125.49 103.04
CA PHE A 317 2.98 125.71 101.61
C PHE A 317 4.03 124.76 101.02
N HIS A 318 5.15 124.54 101.71
CA HIS A 318 6.21 123.62 101.25
C HIS A 318 5.71 122.17 101.19
N GLN A 319 5.00 121.69 102.21
CA GLN A 319 4.42 120.34 102.21
C GLN A 319 3.41 120.15 101.07
N LYS A 320 2.57 121.16 100.80
CA LYS A 320 1.63 121.13 99.66
C LYS A 320 2.38 121.14 98.32
N ALA A 321 3.50 121.85 98.21
CA ALA A 321 4.34 121.85 97.00
C ALA A 321 5.01 120.47 96.80
N LEU A 322 5.55 119.86 97.85
CA LEU A 322 6.16 118.54 97.80
C LEU A 322 5.15 117.45 97.41
N GLN A 323 3.94 117.46 98.00
CA GLN A 323 2.88 116.55 97.62
C GLN A 323 2.44 116.72 96.15
N ARG A 324 2.46 117.95 95.63
CA ARG A 324 2.20 118.20 94.20
C ARG A 324 3.32 117.66 93.33
N ALA A 325 4.59 117.82 93.73
CA ALA A 325 5.74 117.28 93.02
C ALA A 325 5.70 115.75 92.97
N GLN A 326 5.49 115.08 94.12
CA GLN A 326 5.36 113.62 94.18
C GLN A 326 4.18 113.10 93.33
N LYS A 327 3.03 113.80 93.35
CA LYS A 327 1.89 113.46 92.47
C LYS A 327 2.23 113.65 90.99
N ALA A 328 3.11 114.59 90.64
CA ALA A 328 3.56 114.80 89.27
C ALA A 328 4.59 113.74 88.86
N GLU A 329 5.52 113.36 89.74
CA GLU A 329 6.50 112.29 89.53
C GLU A 329 5.82 110.95 89.31
N ASN A 330 4.88 110.54 90.18
CA ASN A 330 4.12 109.30 90.00
C ASN A 330 3.34 109.29 88.68
N LYS A 331 2.80 110.45 88.26
CA LYS A 331 2.13 110.56 86.96
C LYS A 331 3.12 110.43 85.80
N LEU A 332 4.31 110.99 85.93
CA LEU A 332 5.36 110.89 84.93
C LEU A 332 5.85 109.45 84.79
N GLU A 333 6.05 108.73 85.89
CA GLU A 333 6.42 107.31 85.89
C GLU A 333 5.38 106.45 85.18
N ILE A 334 4.08 106.60 85.53
CA ILE A 334 2.99 105.89 84.85
C ILE A 334 2.97 106.20 83.34
N LEU A 335 3.13 107.47 82.96
CA LEU A 335 3.16 107.87 81.55
C LEU A 335 4.39 107.29 80.83
N GLN A 336 5.53 107.18 81.51
CA GLN A 336 6.75 106.61 80.95
C GLN A 336 6.64 105.09 80.77
N ASP A 337 6.04 104.38 81.72
CA ASP A 337 5.73 102.94 81.59
C ASP A 337 4.75 102.69 80.44
N GLN A 338 3.72 103.52 80.29
CA GLN A 338 2.79 103.44 79.16
C GLN A 338 3.47 103.70 77.82
N LEU A 339 4.36 104.70 77.76
CA LEU A 339 5.12 105.02 76.56
C LEU A 339 6.03 103.85 76.16
N THR A 340 6.79 103.30 77.09
CA THR A 340 7.70 102.16 76.81
C THR A 340 6.94 100.91 76.39
N HIS A 341 5.76 100.65 76.97
CA HIS A 341 4.88 99.56 76.53
C HIS A 341 4.41 99.77 75.08
N LEU A 342 3.90 100.97 74.75
CA LEU A 342 3.43 101.29 73.40
C LEU A 342 4.56 101.27 72.36
N GLU A 343 5.76 101.72 72.73
CA GLU A 343 6.96 101.60 71.90
C GLU A 343 7.31 100.12 71.65
N GLY A 344 7.21 99.27 72.68
CA GLY A 344 7.38 97.82 72.54
C GLY A 344 6.36 97.16 71.61
N GLU A 345 5.07 97.52 71.75
CA GLU A 345 4.01 97.05 70.85
C GLU A 345 4.23 97.49 69.41
N LEU A 346 4.64 98.75 69.19
CA LEU A 346 4.93 99.29 67.85
C LEU A 346 6.06 98.50 67.18
N VAL A 347 7.17 98.28 67.88
CA VAL A 347 8.32 97.49 67.39
C VAL A 347 7.90 96.06 67.09
N SER A 348 7.12 95.42 67.96
CA SER A 348 6.62 94.07 67.71
C SER A 348 5.72 94.01 66.47
N GLY A 349 4.90 95.05 66.25
CA GLY A 349 4.07 95.21 65.07
C GLY A 349 4.88 95.40 63.78
N ASP A 350 5.97 96.17 63.81
CA ASP A 350 6.89 96.33 62.68
C ASP A 350 7.54 95.00 62.29
N VAL A 351 8.07 94.25 63.28
CA VAL A 351 8.68 92.93 63.04
C VAL A 351 7.66 91.96 62.42
N LEU A 352 6.40 91.96 62.89
CA LEU A 352 5.34 91.13 62.30
C LEU A 352 5.02 91.53 60.85
N ARG A 353 4.95 92.83 60.55
CA ARG A 353 4.74 93.32 59.18
C ARG A 353 5.88 92.92 58.25
N ASP A 354 7.13 93.03 58.71
CA ASP A 354 8.30 92.63 57.93
C ASP A 354 8.32 91.14 57.65
N ASN A 355 7.99 90.30 58.64
CA ASN A 355 7.84 88.86 58.45
C ASN A 355 6.74 88.51 57.44
N LEU A 356 5.57 89.17 57.52
CA LEU A 356 4.49 88.98 56.55
C LEU A 356 4.88 89.43 55.14
N ASN A 357 5.60 90.54 55.02
CA ASN A 357 6.13 91.02 53.74
C ASN A 357 7.16 90.05 53.16
N PHE A 358 8.04 89.49 54.00
CA PHE A 358 9.01 88.49 53.58
C PHE A 358 8.35 87.22 53.06
N GLU A 359 7.38 86.66 53.78
CA GLU A 359 6.62 85.50 53.31
C GLU A 359 5.84 85.82 52.03
N LYS A 360 5.20 87.00 51.94
CA LYS A 360 4.54 87.45 50.70
C LYS A 360 5.50 87.47 49.51
N GLN A 361 6.71 88.00 49.67
CA GLN A 361 7.72 88.00 48.61
C GLN A 361 8.14 86.58 48.20
N LYS A 362 8.27 85.66 49.17
CA LYS A 362 8.59 84.25 48.91
C LYS A 362 7.47 83.56 48.13
N TYR A 363 6.20 83.79 48.49
CA TYR A 363 5.05 83.26 47.74
C TYR A 363 4.96 83.84 46.33
N LEU A 364 5.22 85.14 46.16
CA LEU A 364 5.25 85.76 44.83
C LEU A 364 6.35 85.14 43.95
N LYS A 365 7.56 84.97 44.48
CA LYS A 365 8.65 84.29 43.76
C LYS A 365 8.30 82.86 43.35
N PHE A 366 7.65 82.11 44.24
CA PHE A 366 7.17 80.76 43.92
C PHE A 366 6.12 80.79 42.81
N LEU A 367 5.18 81.73 42.87
CA LEU A 367 4.12 81.87 41.86
C LEU A 367 4.68 82.30 40.50
N ASP A 368 5.71 83.14 40.47
CA ASP A 368 6.43 83.51 39.24
C ASP A 368 7.12 82.28 38.62
N GLN A 369 7.83 81.48 39.43
CA GLN A 369 8.44 80.23 38.97
C GLN A 369 7.41 79.24 38.42
N LEU A 370 6.26 79.13 39.09
CA LEU A 370 5.17 78.26 38.67
C LEU A 370 4.56 78.74 37.35
N SER A 371 4.37 80.06 37.22
CA SER A 371 3.90 80.70 35.98
C SER A 371 4.86 80.42 34.82
N GLU A 372 6.17 80.49 35.05
CA GLU A 372 7.19 80.17 34.05
C GLU A 372 7.11 78.71 33.59
N LYS A 373 7.05 77.76 34.54
CA LYS A 373 6.92 76.34 34.20
C LYS A 373 5.63 76.04 33.44
N MET A 374 4.57 76.79 33.71
CA MET A 374 3.28 76.66 33.02
C MET A 374 3.19 77.48 31.72
N LYS A 375 4.23 78.26 31.39
CA LYS A 375 4.31 79.20 30.25
C LYS A 375 3.23 80.28 30.29
N LEU A 376 2.99 80.83 31.47
CA LEU A 376 2.04 81.91 31.74
C LEU A 376 2.72 83.25 32.00
N ASP A 377 4.04 83.37 31.80
CA ASP A 377 4.85 84.54 32.18
C ASP A 377 4.28 85.88 31.74
N GLN A 378 3.86 85.97 30.47
CA GLN A 378 3.30 87.18 29.89
C GLN A 378 1.95 87.56 30.52
N MET A 379 1.12 86.56 30.80
CA MET A 379 -0.19 86.76 31.44
C MET A 379 -0.02 87.06 32.94
N ALA A 380 0.92 86.40 33.61
CA ALA A 380 1.23 86.62 35.01
C ALA A 380 1.70 88.07 35.23
N ALA A 381 2.55 88.62 34.35
CA ALA A 381 3.03 90.00 34.46
C ALA A 381 1.91 91.05 34.55
N GLU A 382 0.76 90.80 33.92
CA GLU A 382 -0.38 91.72 33.84
C GLU A 382 -1.46 91.45 34.91
N LEU A 383 -1.42 90.29 35.57
CA LEU A 383 -2.42 89.86 36.54
C LEU A 383 -2.01 90.13 38.00
N GLY A 384 -3.00 90.47 38.83
CA GLY A 384 -2.86 90.50 40.29
C GLY A 384 -2.69 89.10 40.89
N PHE A 385 -2.23 89.03 42.16
CA PHE A 385 -1.89 87.77 42.83
C PHE A 385 -2.99 86.71 42.78
N ASP A 386 -4.24 87.07 43.09
CA ASP A 386 -5.36 86.13 43.10
C ASP A 386 -5.68 85.58 41.71
N MET A 387 -5.65 86.45 40.69
CA MET A 387 -5.91 86.05 39.30
C MET A 387 -4.78 85.18 38.73
N ARG A 388 -3.53 85.38 39.18
CA ARG A 388 -2.40 84.50 38.79
C ARG A 388 -2.61 83.08 39.32
N LEU A 389 -3.09 82.93 40.56
CA LEU A 389 -3.44 81.63 41.13
C LEU A 389 -4.54 80.95 40.31
N ASP A 390 -5.61 81.65 39.98
CA ASP A 390 -6.70 81.11 39.15
C ASP A 390 -6.21 80.73 37.74
N ALA A 391 -5.35 81.55 37.12
CA ALA A 391 -4.78 81.25 35.81
C ALA A 391 -3.89 80.00 35.83
N VAL A 392 -3.07 79.84 36.88
CA VAL A 392 -2.24 78.65 37.12
C VAL A 392 -3.11 77.41 37.31
N LEU A 393 -4.18 77.49 38.10
CA LEU A 393 -5.11 76.39 38.30
C LEU A 393 -5.80 75.99 37.00
N ALA A 394 -6.36 76.95 36.26
CA ALA A 394 -7.02 76.70 34.97
C ALA A 394 -6.05 76.07 33.96
N ARG A 395 -4.80 76.53 33.93
CA ARG A 395 -3.76 75.95 33.07
C ARG A 395 -3.39 74.53 33.48
N THR A 396 -3.33 74.25 34.78
CA THR A 396 -3.08 72.90 35.30
C THR A 396 -4.19 71.94 34.88
N GLU A 397 -5.47 72.34 35.07
CA GLU A 397 -6.61 71.54 34.62
C GLU A 397 -6.59 71.30 33.10
N GLN A 398 -6.22 72.31 32.32
CA GLN A 398 -6.08 72.16 30.87
C GLN A 398 -5.00 71.12 30.52
N LEU A 399 -3.82 71.20 31.14
CA LEU A 399 -2.74 70.25 30.90
C LEU A 399 -3.15 68.82 31.27
N VAL A 400 -3.82 68.63 32.40
CA VAL A 400 -4.36 67.32 32.82
C VAL A 400 -5.35 66.77 31.79
N ARG A 401 -6.25 67.60 31.25
CA ARG A 401 -7.19 67.18 30.20
C ARG A 401 -6.46 66.77 28.91
N LEU A 402 -5.46 67.53 28.49
CA LEU A 402 -4.66 67.22 27.30
C LEU A 402 -3.90 65.90 27.47
N GLU A 403 -3.29 65.67 28.63
CA GLU A 403 -2.58 64.43 28.94
C GLU A 403 -3.55 63.23 28.98
N SER A 404 -4.71 63.37 29.62
CA SER A 404 -5.76 62.35 29.63
C SER A 404 -6.21 61.98 28.21
N ASN A 405 -6.45 62.97 27.35
CA ASN A 405 -6.82 62.74 25.95
C ASN A 405 -5.72 62.01 25.17
N ALA A 406 -4.45 62.41 25.35
CA ALA A 406 -3.31 61.75 24.72
C ALA A 406 -3.16 60.29 25.19
N VAL A 407 -3.39 60.01 26.48
CA VAL A 407 -3.39 58.65 27.03
C VAL A 407 -4.52 57.81 26.41
N ILE A 408 -5.73 58.37 26.27
CA ILE A 408 -6.87 57.68 25.65
C ILE A 408 -6.58 57.39 24.16
N GLU A 409 -6.00 58.34 23.42
CA GLU A 409 -5.62 58.16 22.02
C GLU A 409 -4.55 57.07 21.89
N ASN A 410 -3.49 57.13 22.70
CA ASN A 410 -2.45 56.11 22.73
C ASN A 410 -3.00 54.72 23.09
N LYS A 411 -3.95 54.64 24.04
CA LYS A 411 -4.63 53.39 24.38
C LYS A 411 -5.43 52.84 23.20
N THR A 412 -6.13 53.71 22.47
CA THR A 412 -6.85 53.35 21.23
C THR A 412 -5.90 52.85 20.15
N ILE A 413 -4.78 53.54 19.91
CA ILE A 413 -3.75 53.14 18.94
C ILE A 413 -3.13 51.80 19.33
N ALA A 414 -2.78 51.61 20.60
CA ALA A 414 -2.24 50.36 21.12
C ALA A 414 -3.22 49.19 20.91
N HIS A 415 -4.50 49.40 21.21
CA HIS A 415 -5.53 48.39 20.99
C HIS A 415 -5.73 48.06 19.49
N ASN A 416 -5.65 49.07 18.61
CA ASN A 416 -5.70 48.88 17.16
C ASN A 416 -4.50 48.09 16.65
N LEU A 417 -3.29 48.39 17.14
CA LEU A 417 -2.07 47.64 16.82
C LEU A 417 -2.14 46.20 17.34
N GLN A 418 -2.65 45.99 18.56
CA GLN A 418 -2.85 44.66 19.13
C GLN A 418 -3.84 43.83 18.29
N ARG A 419 -4.94 44.43 17.83
CA ARG A 419 -5.88 43.77 16.90
C ARG A 419 -5.20 43.42 15.57
N LYS A 420 -4.48 44.36 14.96
CA LYS A 420 -3.73 44.10 13.71
C LYS A 420 -2.71 42.97 13.89
N LEU A 421 -1.99 42.95 15.00
CA LEU A 421 -1.02 41.91 15.32
C LEU A 421 -1.69 40.54 15.48
N LYS A 422 -2.84 40.48 16.16
CA LYS A 422 -3.64 39.25 16.29
C LYS A 422 -4.06 38.71 14.92
N THR A 423 -4.62 39.56 14.04
CA THR A 423 -5.02 39.16 12.69
C THR A 423 -3.84 38.69 11.83
N GLN A 424 -2.68 39.36 11.92
CA GLN A 424 -1.48 38.93 11.20
C GLN A 424 -0.96 37.59 11.71
N LYS A 425 -1.03 37.35 13.03
CA LYS A 425 -0.66 36.07 13.65
C LYS A 425 -1.57 34.93 13.19
N GLU A 426 -2.89 35.12 13.23
CA GLU A 426 -3.87 34.14 12.71
C GLU A 426 -3.64 33.84 11.22
N ARG A 427 -3.34 34.87 10.42
CA ARG A 427 -3.02 34.70 8.99
C ARG A 427 -1.71 33.91 8.77
N LEU A 428 -0.70 34.13 9.61
CA LEU A 428 0.56 33.39 9.57
C LEU A 428 0.34 31.93 9.94
N GLU A 429 -0.38 31.66 11.04
CA GLU A 429 -0.73 30.31 11.50
C GLU A 429 -1.53 29.53 10.43
N SER A 430 -2.48 30.19 9.75
CA SER A 430 -3.21 29.61 8.62
C SER A 430 -2.30 29.24 7.44
N LYS A 431 -1.32 30.10 7.11
CA LYS A 431 -0.33 29.79 6.05
C LYS A 431 0.63 28.68 6.47
N GLU A 432 1.06 28.64 7.73
CA GLU A 432 1.89 27.58 8.30
C GLU A 432 1.18 26.22 8.19
N LEU A 433 -0.11 26.17 8.54
CA LEU A 433 -0.94 24.97 8.39
C LEU A 433 -1.02 24.52 6.92
N HIS A 434 -1.26 25.45 5.99
CA HIS A 434 -1.29 25.14 4.56
C HIS A 434 0.05 24.61 4.05
N MET A 435 1.16 25.21 4.48
CA MET A 435 2.51 24.73 4.13
C MET A 435 2.77 23.32 4.68
N ASN A 436 2.32 23.02 5.89
CA ASN A 436 2.46 21.68 6.47
C ASN A 436 1.63 20.63 5.71
N LEU A 437 0.39 20.97 5.32
CA LEU A 437 -0.44 20.10 4.47
C LEU A 437 0.20 19.84 3.10
N LEU A 438 0.77 20.88 2.46
CA LEU A 438 1.48 20.72 1.20
C LEU A 438 2.73 19.84 1.34
N ARG A 439 3.52 20.04 2.40
CA ARG A 439 4.69 19.18 2.69
C ARG A 439 4.27 17.72 2.88
N GLN A 440 3.19 17.48 3.63
CA GLN A 440 2.65 16.12 3.82
C GLN A 440 2.18 15.51 2.50
N LYS A 441 1.50 16.28 1.64
CA LYS A 441 1.07 15.81 0.32
C LYS A 441 2.24 15.49 -0.60
N ILE A 442 3.30 16.30 -0.56
CA ILE A 442 4.54 16.03 -1.31
C ILE A 442 5.17 14.72 -0.85
N ALA A 443 5.30 14.51 0.47
CA ALA A 443 5.85 13.27 1.02
C ALA A 443 5.03 12.03 0.58
N GLN A 444 3.69 12.11 0.63
CA GLN A 444 2.81 11.05 0.13
C GLN A 444 3.02 10.76 -1.36
N LEU A 445 3.11 11.81 -2.18
CA LEU A 445 3.35 11.64 -3.62
C LEU A 445 4.73 11.06 -3.93
N GLU A 446 5.74 11.39 -3.12
CA GLU A 446 7.08 10.80 -3.22
C GLU A 446 7.08 9.31 -2.84
N GLU A 447 6.37 8.93 -1.77
CA GLU A 447 6.17 7.52 -1.38
C GLU A 447 5.41 6.73 -2.45
N GLU A 448 4.30 7.27 -2.98
CA GLU A 448 3.57 6.65 -4.10
C GLU A 448 4.47 6.47 -5.33
N ARG A 449 5.29 7.47 -5.66
CA ARG A 449 6.23 7.37 -6.79
C ARG A 449 7.27 6.28 -6.56
N GLN A 450 7.81 6.18 -5.35
CA GLN A 450 8.77 5.12 -4.98
C GLN A 450 8.12 3.74 -5.09
N ALA A 451 6.90 3.57 -4.57
CA ALA A 451 6.15 2.33 -4.68
C ALA A 451 5.88 1.93 -6.14
N ARG A 452 5.44 2.87 -6.99
CA ARG A 452 5.25 2.63 -8.43
C ARG A 452 6.56 2.22 -9.12
N THR A 453 7.67 2.84 -8.73
CA THR A 453 9.00 2.50 -9.28
C THR A 453 9.40 1.08 -8.89
N ALA A 454 9.19 0.68 -7.62
CA ALA A 454 9.44 -0.68 -7.15
C ALA A 454 8.59 -1.71 -7.90
N LEU A 455 7.28 -1.45 -8.06
CA LEU A 455 6.38 -2.31 -8.83
C LEU A 455 6.80 -2.46 -10.31
N ALA A 456 7.32 -1.39 -10.92
CA ALA A 456 7.84 -1.45 -12.28
C ALA A 456 9.06 -2.39 -12.38
N VAL A 457 9.98 -2.31 -11.40
CA VAL A 457 11.14 -3.22 -11.31
C VAL A 457 10.70 -4.67 -11.13
N GLU A 458 9.78 -4.95 -10.20
CA GLU A 458 9.23 -6.30 -10.01
C GLU A 458 8.56 -6.85 -11.28
N ARG A 459 7.83 -5.99 -12.00
CA ARG A 459 7.21 -6.36 -13.28
C ARG A 459 8.25 -6.72 -14.33
N ASP A 460 9.34 -5.96 -14.42
CA ASP A 460 10.43 -6.22 -15.36
C ASP A 460 11.18 -7.51 -15.02
N GLU A 461 11.40 -7.79 -13.73
CA GLU A 461 11.94 -9.06 -13.25
C GLU A 461 11.01 -10.22 -13.59
N ALA A 462 9.71 -10.10 -13.32
CA ALA A 462 8.71 -11.10 -13.70
C ALA A 462 8.72 -11.36 -15.22
N ASN A 463 8.72 -10.31 -16.04
CA ASN A 463 8.82 -10.42 -17.50
C ASN A 463 10.11 -11.14 -17.94
N LEU A 464 11.24 -10.87 -17.29
CA LEU A 464 12.49 -11.56 -17.55
C LEU A 464 12.37 -13.06 -17.22
N THR A 465 11.73 -13.43 -16.12
CA THR A 465 11.50 -14.84 -15.75
C THR A 465 10.57 -15.53 -16.74
N ILE A 466 9.49 -14.87 -17.19
CA ILE A 466 8.58 -15.39 -18.22
C ILE A 466 9.35 -15.66 -19.51
N ARG A 467 10.16 -14.71 -19.98
CA ARG A 467 11.01 -14.90 -21.18
C ARG A 467 11.99 -16.08 -21.03
N LYS A 468 12.57 -16.28 -19.84
CA LYS A 468 13.44 -17.43 -19.56
C LYS A 468 12.68 -18.75 -19.61
N LEU A 469 11.48 -18.80 -19.02
CA LEU A 469 10.63 -19.99 -19.04
C LEU A 469 10.12 -20.29 -20.45
N GLN A 470 9.74 -19.27 -21.21
CA GLN A 470 9.32 -19.42 -22.61
C GLN A 470 10.44 -20.02 -23.47
N LYS A 471 11.68 -19.53 -23.34
CA LYS A 471 12.86 -20.13 -24.01
C LYS A 471 13.10 -21.60 -23.59
N LYS A 472 12.84 -21.96 -22.33
CA LYS A 472 12.93 -23.36 -21.89
C LYS A 472 11.81 -24.21 -22.50
N ALA A 473 10.58 -23.70 -22.54
CA ALA A 473 9.45 -24.38 -23.15
C ALA A 473 9.69 -24.62 -24.65
N GLU A 474 10.20 -23.62 -25.38
CA GLU A 474 10.58 -23.75 -26.80
C GLU A 474 11.64 -24.84 -27.02
N ARG A 475 12.67 -24.90 -26.16
CA ARG A 475 13.70 -25.96 -26.21
C ARG A 475 13.11 -27.34 -25.96
N LEU A 476 12.31 -27.50 -24.90
CA LEU A 476 11.66 -28.76 -24.58
C LEU A 476 10.68 -29.20 -25.69
N GLN A 477 9.99 -28.25 -26.32
CA GLN A 477 9.12 -28.54 -27.44
C GLN A 477 9.89 -29.00 -28.68
N LYS A 478 11.07 -28.42 -28.93
CA LYS A 478 11.98 -28.89 -29.98
C LYS A 478 12.49 -30.30 -29.70
N GLU A 479 12.98 -30.58 -28.50
CA GLU A 479 13.44 -31.92 -28.09
C GLU A 479 12.31 -32.97 -28.19
N LEU A 480 11.08 -32.58 -27.83
CA LEU A 480 9.90 -33.43 -27.99
C LEU A 480 9.59 -33.70 -29.46
N SER A 481 9.73 -32.70 -30.35
CA SER A 481 9.52 -32.90 -31.79
C SER A 481 10.58 -33.83 -32.40
N GLU A 482 11.86 -33.65 -32.05
CA GLU A 482 12.96 -34.53 -32.48
C GLU A 482 12.74 -35.98 -31.96
N SER A 483 12.27 -36.12 -30.73
CA SER A 483 11.91 -37.42 -30.15
C SER A 483 10.70 -38.06 -30.86
N ARG A 484 9.71 -37.26 -31.28
CA ARG A 484 8.57 -37.76 -32.07
C ARG A 484 9.01 -38.20 -33.46
N GLU A 485 9.86 -37.43 -34.12
CA GLU A 485 10.42 -37.76 -35.44
C GLU A 485 11.21 -39.06 -35.38
N SER A 486 12.14 -39.20 -34.43
CA SER A 486 12.87 -40.46 -34.24
C SER A 486 11.96 -41.64 -33.91
N ASN A 487 10.90 -41.44 -33.13
CA ASN A 487 9.92 -42.50 -32.86
C ASN A 487 9.14 -42.89 -34.13
N THR A 488 8.74 -41.93 -34.96
CA THR A 488 8.12 -42.22 -36.27
C THR A 488 9.07 -42.95 -37.21
N GLU A 489 10.36 -42.58 -37.22
CA GLU A 489 11.39 -43.25 -38.01
C GLU A 489 11.63 -44.68 -37.52
N LEU A 490 11.70 -44.90 -36.21
CA LEU A 490 11.81 -46.23 -35.62
C LEU A 490 10.58 -47.09 -35.91
N LYS A 491 9.37 -46.51 -35.89
CA LYS A 491 8.15 -47.22 -36.30
C LYS A 491 8.18 -47.60 -37.77
N ALA A 492 8.68 -46.72 -38.66
CA ALA A 492 8.87 -47.03 -40.07
C ALA A 492 9.88 -48.17 -40.26
N LYS A 493 11.05 -48.07 -39.62
CA LYS A 493 12.07 -49.15 -39.61
C LYS A 493 11.51 -50.47 -39.08
N LEU A 494 10.66 -50.43 -38.05
CA LEU A 494 10.00 -51.61 -37.51
C LEU A 494 9.01 -52.21 -38.51
N ALA A 495 8.25 -51.38 -39.22
CA ALA A 495 7.35 -51.82 -40.29
C ALA A 495 8.13 -52.49 -41.43
N ASP A 496 9.23 -51.86 -41.90
CA ASP A 496 10.11 -52.44 -42.91
C ASP A 496 10.71 -53.77 -42.46
N THR A 497 11.14 -53.86 -41.19
CA THR A 497 11.65 -55.10 -40.59
C THR A 497 10.56 -56.18 -40.54
N ASN A 498 9.32 -55.81 -40.22
CA ASN A 498 8.20 -56.74 -40.25
C ASN A 498 7.89 -57.22 -41.68
N GLU A 499 7.96 -56.34 -42.68
CA GLU A 499 7.80 -56.73 -44.10
C GLU A 499 8.91 -57.69 -44.53
N LEU A 500 10.16 -57.40 -44.17
CA LEU A 500 11.29 -58.30 -44.42
C LEU A 500 11.11 -59.65 -43.72
N LYS A 501 10.60 -59.66 -42.49
CA LYS A 501 10.27 -60.89 -41.76
C LYS A 501 9.18 -61.69 -42.45
N ILE A 502 8.13 -61.04 -42.96
CA ILE A 502 7.07 -61.68 -43.76
C ILE A 502 7.68 -62.30 -45.02
N LYS A 503 8.46 -61.53 -45.80
CA LYS A 503 9.16 -62.04 -46.99
C LYS A 503 10.08 -63.22 -46.66
N THR A 504 10.80 -63.16 -45.54
CA THR A 504 11.66 -64.26 -45.07
C THR A 504 10.85 -65.50 -44.74
N LEU A 505 9.68 -65.36 -44.07
CA LEU A 505 8.78 -66.47 -43.79
C LEU A 505 8.19 -67.07 -45.07
N GLU A 506 7.80 -66.25 -46.04
CA GLU A 506 7.32 -66.69 -47.35
C GLU A 506 8.40 -67.45 -48.13
N GLN A 507 9.63 -66.91 -48.16
CA GLN A 507 10.78 -67.60 -48.74
C GLN A 507 11.06 -68.94 -48.03
N THR A 508 11.02 -68.96 -46.69
CA THR A 508 11.21 -70.19 -45.90
C THR A 508 10.15 -71.23 -46.25
N LYS A 509 8.88 -70.82 -46.39
CA LYS A 509 7.79 -71.71 -46.82
C LYS A 509 8.01 -72.23 -48.24
N ALA A 510 8.43 -71.38 -49.18
CA ALA A 510 8.75 -71.79 -50.54
C ALA A 510 9.92 -72.79 -50.58
N ILE A 511 10.97 -72.57 -49.77
CA ILE A 511 12.08 -73.51 -49.61
C ILE A 511 11.57 -74.84 -49.04
N GLU A 512 10.68 -74.81 -48.05
CA GLU A 512 10.09 -76.01 -47.47
C GLU A 512 9.26 -76.81 -48.49
N ASP A 513 8.47 -76.13 -49.31
CA ASP A 513 7.70 -76.75 -50.40
C ASP A 513 8.61 -77.31 -51.49
N LEU A 514 9.68 -76.58 -51.86
CA LEU A 514 10.72 -77.07 -52.76
C LEU A 514 11.43 -78.30 -52.17
N ASN A 515 11.77 -78.31 -50.88
CA ASN A 515 12.35 -79.47 -50.21
C ASN A 515 11.40 -80.67 -50.25
N LYS A 516 10.10 -80.47 -49.97
CA LYS A 516 9.09 -81.53 -50.11
C LYS A 516 9.01 -82.06 -51.55
N SER A 517 9.12 -81.20 -52.55
CA SER A 517 9.12 -81.58 -53.96
C SER A 517 10.40 -82.33 -54.35
N ARG A 518 11.56 -81.88 -53.84
CA ARG A 518 12.87 -82.52 -53.99
C ARG A 518 12.84 -83.91 -53.38
N ASP A 519 12.32 -84.08 -52.17
CA ASP A 519 12.22 -85.38 -51.52
C ASP A 519 11.29 -86.34 -52.28
N LYS A 520 10.21 -85.84 -52.91
CA LYS A 520 9.38 -86.63 -53.82
C LYS A 520 10.15 -87.03 -55.08
N LEU A 521 10.90 -86.11 -55.67
CA LEU A 521 11.76 -86.35 -56.83
C LEU A 521 12.86 -87.37 -56.50
N GLU A 522 13.52 -87.26 -55.35
CA GLU A 522 14.52 -88.21 -54.86
C GLU A 522 13.90 -89.61 -54.72
N LYS A 523 12.70 -89.73 -54.13
CA LYS A 523 11.96 -91.00 -54.08
C LYS A 523 11.60 -91.55 -55.46
N MET A 524 11.28 -90.68 -56.43
CA MET A 524 11.03 -91.11 -57.81
C MET A 524 12.32 -91.54 -58.51
N LYS A 525 13.42 -90.83 -58.28
CA LYS A 525 14.76 -91.16 -58.76
C LYS A 525 15.22 -92.50 -58.19
N GLU A 526 15.11 -92.74 -56.88
CA GLU A 526 15.43 -94.05 -56.27
C GLU A 526 14.60 -95.18 -56.88
N LYS A 527 13.30 -94.95 -57.16
CA LYS A 527 12.46 -95.95 -57.85
C LYS A 527 12.91 -96.17 -59.29
N ALA A 528 13.29 -95.11 -60.00
CA ALA A 528 13.81 -95.19 -61.36
C ALA A 528 15.17 -95.89 -61.40
N GLU A 529 16.07 -95.60 -60.47
CA GLU A 529 17.36 -96.28 -60.29
C GLU A 529 17.16 -97.77 -59.99
N LYS A 530 16.21 -98.14 -59.11
CA LYS A 530 15.87 -99.55 -58.88
C LYS A 530 15.38 -100.25 -60.14
N LYS A 531 14.52 -99.61 -60.94
CA LYS A 531 14.07 -100.13 -62.25
C LYS A 531 15.20 -100.18 -63.28
N LEU A 532 16.07 -99.18 -63.31
CA LEU A 532 17.23 -99.15 -64.20
C LEU A 532 18.19 -100.28 -63.83
N MET A 533 18.43 -100.51 -62.54
CA MET A 533 19.23 -101.63 -62.06
C MET A 533 18.62 -102.99 -62.41
N SER A 534 17.30 -103.15 -62.34
CA SER A 534 16.65 -104.40 -62.77
C SER A 534 16.75 -104.61 -64.28
N VAL A 535 16.50 -103.57 -65.08
CA VAL A 535 16.67 -103.62 -66.55
C VAL A 535 18.13 -103.84 -66.93
N LYS A 536 19.08 -103.27 -66.19
CA LYS A 536 20.51 -103.50 -66.40
C LYS A 536 20.89 -104.94 -66.10
N SER A 537 20.39 -105.53 -65.02
CA SER A 537 20.61 -106.97 -64.75
C SER A 537 19.98 -107.86 -65.82
N GLU A 538 18.80 -107.51 -66.34
CA GLU A 538 18.18 -108.23 -67.46
C GLU A 538 19.03 -108.08 -68.74
N LEU A 539 19.53 -106.88 -69.03
CA LEU A 539 20.41 -106.64 -70.17
C LEU A 539 21.71 -107.43 -70.05
N ASP A 540 22.36 -107.43 -68.89
CA ASP A 540 23.59 -108.20 -68.63
C ASP A 540 23.34 -109.71 -68.84
N THR A 541 22.17 -110.24 -68.46
CA THR A 541 21.80 -111.65 -68.75
C THR A 541 21.64 -111.91 -70.25
N THR A 542 20.98 -111.03 -70.98
CA THR A 542 20.81 -111.17 -72.44
C THR A 542 22.13 -110.97 -73.21
N GLU A 543 23.02 -110.10 -72.73
CA GLU A 543 24.36 -109.92 -73.30
C GLU A 543 25.23 -111.17 -73.06
N HIS A 544 25.09 -111.82 -71.91
CA HIS A 544 25.79 -113.07 -71.62
C HIS A 544 25.33 -114.20 -72.54
N GLU A 545 24.02 -114.38 -72.73
CA GLU A 545 23.45 -115.35 -73.68
C GLU A 545 23.94 -115.09 -75.12
N ALA A 546 23.91 -113.83 -75.56
CA ALA A 546 24.39 -113.45 -76.89
C ALA A 546 25.91 -113.69 -77.07
N LYS A 547 26.72 -113.53 -76.01
CA LYS A 547 28.17 -113.85 -76.05
C LYS A 547 28.41 -115.36 -76.16
N GLU A 548 27.65 -116.19 -75.46
CA GLU A 548 27.74 -117.65 -75.61
C GLU A 548 27.37 -118.11 -77.02
N ASP A 549 26.32 -117.54 -77.62
CA ASP A 549 25.92 -117.84 -79.00
C ASP A 549 26.99 -117.43 -80.02
N LYS A 550 27.62 -116.28 -79.81
CA LYS A 550 28.74 -115.83 -80.66
C LYS A 550 29.96 -116.75 -80.55
N GLU A 551 30.25 -117.28 -79.36
CA GLU A 551 31.36 -118.20 -79.15
C GLU A 551 31.07 -119.59 -79.77
N ARG A 552 29.82 -120.07 -79.67
CA ARG A 552 29.35 -121.27 -80.39
C ARG A 552 29.56 -121.12 -81.91
N ALA A 553 29.21 -119.96 -82.48
CA ALA A 553 29.39 -119.70 -83.91
C ALA A 553 30.86 -119.61 -84.33
N ARG A 554 31.74 -119.03 -83.49
CA ARG A 554 33.20 -119.01 -83.74
C ARG A 554 33.80 -120.40 -83.81
N ASN A 555 33.46 -121.28 -82.86
CA ASN A 555 33.99 -122.64 -82.80
C ASN A 555 33.65 -123.46 -84.05
N ILE A 556 32.46 -123.24 -84.63
CA ILE A 556 32.04 -123.90 -85.88
C ILE A 556 32.87 -123.39 -87.07
N ILE A 557 33.12 -122.08 -87.14
CA ILE A 557 33.92 -121.47 -88.23
C ILE A 557 35.38 -121.94 -88.17
N GLU A 558 35.96 -122.05 -86.97
CA GLU A 558 37.34 -122.49 -86.79
C GLU A 558 37.56 -123.94 -87.22
N LEU A 559 36.61 -124.83 -86.93
CA LEU A 559 36.61 -126.22 -87.39
C LEU A 559 36.64 -126.30 -88.93
N VAL A 560 35.71 -125.61 -89.60
CA VAL A 560 35.60 -125.59 -91.07
C VAL A 560 36.84 -124.98 -91.75
N THR A 561 37.45 -123.98 -91.12
CA THR A 561 38.66 -123.32 -91.64
C THR A 561 39.90 -124.23 -91.52
N SER A 562 39.94 -125.09 -90.50
CA SER A 562 41.05 -126.03 -90.30
C SER A 562 41.03 -127.19 -91.31
N GLU A 563 39.85 -127.68 -91.69
CA GLU A 563 39.66 -128.74 -92.69
C GLU A 563 39.97 -128.26 -94.13
N THR A 564 39.67 -127.01 -94.45
CA THR A 564 40.00 -126.44 -95.77
C THR A 564 41.50 -126.23 -95.96
N LYS A 565 42.24 -125.93 -94.89
CA LYS A 565 43.71 -125.82 -94.93
C LYS A 565 44.41 -127.16 -95.16
N THR A 566 43.92 -128.26 -94.58
CA THR A 566 44.50 -129.59 -94.75
C THR A 566 44.29 -130.14 -96.16
N LEU A 567 43.10 -129.94 -96.75
CA LEU A 567 42.81 -130.34 -98.14
C LEU A 567 43.62 -129.58 -99.20
N LYS A 568 43.92 -128.30 -98.94
CA LYS A 568 44.73 -127.49 -99.86
C LYS A 568 46.19 -127.97 -99.95
N LYS A 569 46.75 -128.42 -98.82
CA LYS A 569 48.16 -128.82 -98.71
C LYS A 569 48.44 -130.19 -99.34
N SER A 570 47.50 -131.12 -99.27
CA SER A 570 47.61 -132.45 -99.90
C SER A 570 47.58 -132.39 -101.43
N LEU A 571 46.87 -131.41 -102.01
CA LEU A 571 46.78 -131.20 -103.46
C LEU A 571 48.11 -130.71 -104.07
N GLU A 572 48.77 -129.74 -103.43
CA GLU A 572 50.06 -129.19 -103.89
C GLU A 572 51.21 -130.22 -103.85
N GLU A 573 51.14 -131.21 -102.96
CA GLU A 573 52.16 -132.28 -102.87
C GLU A 573 51.98 -133.39 -103.92
N ALA A 574 50.76 -133.57 -104.45
CA ALA A 574 50.50 -134.52 -105.53
C ALA A 574 51.03 -133.98 -106.87
N GLU A 575 50.79 -132.70 -107.14
CA GLU A 575 51.17 -132.01 -108.37
C GLU A 575 52.69 -131.95 -108.57
N LYS A 576 53.45 -131.81 -107.46
CA LYS A 576 54.93 -131.83 -107.49
C LYS A 576 55.53 -133.22 -107.80
N ARG A 577 54.87 -134.31 -107.39
CA ARG A 577 55.37 -135.68 -107.63
C ARG A 577 55.20 -136.10 -109.09
N GLU A 578 54.11 -135.71 -109.72
CA GLU A 578 53.84 -136.06 -111.12
C GLU A 578 54.86 -135.44 -112.08
N LYS A 579 55.22 -134.17 -111.83
CA LYS A 579 56.20 -133.44 -112.64
C LYS A 579 57.60 -134.07 -112.64
N GLN A 580 58.05 -134.60 -111.50
CA GLN A 580 59.36 -135.23 -111.36
C GLN A 580 59.47 -136.58 -112.10
N LEU A 581 58.38 -137.32 -112.26
CA LEU A 581 58.39 -138.63 -112.91
C LEU A 581 58.43 -138.54 -114.43
N VAL A 582 57.81 -137.50 -115.01
CA VAL A 582 57.86 -137.22 -116.44
C VAL A 582 59.28 -136.84 -116.88
N ASP A 583 59.94 -135.95 -116.13
CA ASP A 583 61.31 -135.52 -116.40
C ASP A 583 62.32 -136.70 -116.33
N PHE A 584 62.12 -137.62 -115.38
CA PHE A 584 62.96 -138.82 -115.26
C PHE A 584 62.83 -139.76 -116.46
N ARG A 585 61.61 -139.96 -116.98
CA ARG A 585 61.34 -140.82 -118.14
C ARG A 585 62.03 -140.31 -119.40
N GLU A 586 62.11 -138.99 -119.57
CA GLU A 586 62.70 -138.34 -120.73
C GLU A 586 64.23 -138.52 -120.77
N VAL A 587 64.89 -138.34 -119.61
CA VAL A 587 66.34 -138.50 -119.46
C VAL A 587 66.79 -139.94 -119.71
N VAL A 588 66.05 -140.93 -119.19
CA VAL A 588 66.39 -142.35 -119.36
C VAL A 588 66.26 -142.79 -120.82
N SER A 589 65.29 -142.24 -121.55
CA SER A 589 65.07 -142.54 -122.98
C SER A 589 66.20 -141.99 -123.86
N GLN A 590 66.75 -140.81 -123.53
CA GLN A 590 67.93 -140.25 -124.20
C GLN A 590 69.23 -141.04 -123.94
N MET A 591 69.42 -141.55 -122.72
CA MET A 591 70.65 -142.27 -122.35
C MET A 591 70.77 -143.67 -122.97
N LEU A 592 69.68 -144.27 -123.46
CA LEU A 592 69.65 -145.64 -123.99
C LEU A 592 69.69 -145.73 -125.54
N GLY A 593 69.86 -144.61 -126.24
CA GLY A 593 70.03 -144.59 -127.70
C GLY A 593 68.79 -144.98 -128.50
N LEU A 594 67.60 -144.91 -127.88
CA LEU A 594 66.32 -145.18 -128.55
C LEU A 594 65.91 -143.92 -129.34
N ASN A 595 65.77 -144.04 -130.66
CA ASN A 595 65.40 -142.93 -131.54
C ASN A 595 63.97 -142.43 -131.24
N MET A 596 63.84 -141.11 -131.04
CA MET A 596 62.67 -140.40 -130.49
C MET A 596 61.56 -140.06 -131.50
N SER A 597 61.50 -140.70 -132.67
CA SER A 597 60.46 -140.43 -133.69
C SER A 597 59.18 -141.27 -133.53
N SER A 598 58.95 -141.89 -132.36
CA SER A 598 57.75 -142.67 -132.06
C SER A 598 57.21 -142.31 -130.66
N LEU A 599 56.03 -141.68 -130.60
CA LEU A 599 55.26 -141.41 -129.38
C LEU A 599 54.54 -142.67 -128.88
N ALA A 600 55.26 -143.79 -128.83
CA ALA A 600 54.84 -145.04 -128.22
C ALA A 600 56.09 -145.92 -128.02
N LEU A 601 56.84 -145.62 -126.95
CA LEU A 601 57.90 -146.47 -126.42
C LEU A 601 57.37 -147.10 -125.12
N PRO A 602 56.95 -148.38 -125.15
CA PRO A 602 56.50 -149.10 -123.96
C PRO A 602 57.67 -149.35 -122.99
N ASP A 603 57.40 -149.22 -121.69
CA ASP A 603 58.43 -149.23 -120.62
C ASP A 603 59.32 -150.50 -120.61
N TYR A 604 58.89 -151.60 -121.20
CA TYR A 604 59.66 -152.85 -121.27
C TYR A 604 60.88 -152.79 -122.20
N GLU A 605 60.91 -151.91 -123.20
CA GLU A 605 62.06 -151.72 -124.13
C GLU A 605 63.23 -151.00 -123.42
N ILE A 606 62.91 -150.03 -122.56
CA ILE A 606 63.83 -149.29 -121.69
C ILE A 606 64.46 -150.24 -120.68
N ILE A 607 63.64 -151.12 -120.07
CA ILE A 607 64.08 -152.13 -119.10
C ILE A 607 65.03 -153.15 -119.74
N LYS A 608 64.73 -153.65 -120.95
CA LYS A 608 65.55 -154.69 -121.62
C LYS A 608 66.91 -154.18 -122.15
N CYS A 609 67.07 -152.87 -122.33
CA CYS A 609 68.36 -152.24 -122.65
C CYS A 609 69.18 -151.98 -121.38
N LEU A 610 68.54 -151.54 -120.29
CA LEU A 610 69.18 -151.38 -118.98
C LEU A 610 69.69 -152.72 -118.42
N GLU A 611 68.93 -153.81 -118.57
CA GLU A 611 69.36 -155.16 -118.15
C GLU A 611 70.60 -155.66 -118.91
N ARG A 612 70.80 -155.23 -120.17
CA ARG A 612 71.98 -155.57 -120.98
C ARG A 612 73.22 -154.77 -120.59
N LEU A 613 73.05 -153.51 -120.16
CA LEU A 613 74.15 -152.68 -119.64
C LEU A 613 74.62 -153.18 -118.26
N ILE A 614 73.69 -153.62 -117.42
CA ILE A 614 73.98 -154.10 -116.05
C ILE A 614 74.78 -155.41 -116.02
N HIS A 615 74.77 -156.21 -117.09
CA HIS A 615 75.62 -157.41 -117.19
C HIS A 615 77.10 -157.13 -117.48
N SER A 616 77.48 -155.88 -117.77
CA SER A 616 78.83 -155.54 -118.26
C SER A 616 79.78 -154.88 -117.26
N HIS A 617 79.34 -154.53 -116.04
CA HIS A 617 80.26 -154.19 -114.96
C HIS A 617 79.70 -154.49 -113.57
N ARG A 618 80.37 -155.45 -112.92
CA ARG A 618 80.24 -155.85 -111.52
C ARG A 618 81.37 -155.15 -110.73
N HIS A 619 81.08 -154.75 -109.49
CA HIS A 619 81.99 -154.30 -108.40
C HIS A 619 82.41 -152.82 -108.34
N HIS A 620 81.86 -152.06 -107.38
CA HIS A 620 82.56 -151.58 -106.16
C HIS A 620 81.75 -150.55 -105.33
N PHE A 621 81.64 -150.84 -104.02
CA PHE A 621 81.52 -149.98 -102.81
C PHE A 621 80.41 -148.91 -102.68
N VAL A 622 79.53 -148.79 -101.65
CA VAL A 622 79.51 -149.03 -100.16
C VAL A 622 79.55 -147.69 -99.36
N THR A 623 78.52 -147.42 -98.53
CA THR A 623 78.50 -147.15 -97.05
C THR A 623 77.51 -146.07 -96.55
N CYS A 624 76.92 -146.36 -95.38
CA CYS A 624 76.30 -145.52 -94.32
C CYS A 624 74.77 -145.30 -94.42
N ALA A 625 73.87 -145.96 -93.68
CA ALA A 625 73.76 -146.39 -92.27
C ALA A 625 73.48 -145.26 -91.26
N CYS A 626 72.23 -145.22 -90.73
CA CYS A 626 71.77 -145.02 -89.33
C CYS A 626 70.25 -144.69 -89.31
N LEU A 627 69.38 -145.58 -88.79
CA LEU A 627 68.71 -145.57 -87.45
C LEU A 627 67.45 -144.66 -87.38
N LYS A 628 66.33 -144.96 -86.71
CA LYS A 628 65.62 -146.16 -86.19
C LYS A 628 64.34 -145.63 -85.47
N ASP A 629 63.44 -146.56 -85.12
CA ASP A 629 62.35 -146.51 -84.10
C ASP A 629 61.03 -145.80 -84.48
N VAL A 630 59.81 -146.37 -84.39
CA VAL A 630 59.10 -147.31 -83.48
C VAL A 630 58.83 -146.76 -82.09
N THR A 631 57.53 -146.57 -81.75
CA THR A 631 56.83 -146.89 -80.46
C THR A 631 55.48 -146.12 -80.42
N THR A 632 54.29 -146.75 -80.36
CA THR A 632 53.54 -147.37 -79.24
C THR A 632 52.94 -146.43 -78.16
N ARG A 633 51.61 -146.56 -77.96
CA ARG A 633 50.89 -146.79 -76.67
C ARG A 633 50.67 -145.61 -75.68
N GLN A 634 49.46 -145.61 -75.10
CA GLN A 634 49.12 -145.56 -73.65
C GLN A 634 48.47 -144.32 -73.00
N ASP A 635 47.36 -144.61 -72.31
CA ASP A 635 46.78 -144.08 -71.05
C ASP A 635 47.27 -142.73 -70.47
N ARG A 636 46.31 -141.87 -70.09
CA ARG A 636 46.04 -141.47 -68.67
C ARG A 636 44.95 -140.38 -68.52
N HIS A 637 43.92 -140.71 -67.73
CA HIS A 637 43.23 -139.81 -66.75
C HIS A 637 44.25 -139.11 -65.83
N PRO A 638 43.97 -138.00 -65.08
CA PRO A 638 42.87 -137.86 -64.09
C PRO A 638 42.16 -136.46 -64.12
N GLN A 639 40.91 -136.27 -63.67
CA GLN A 639 40.30 -136.42 -62.33
C GLN A 639 40.44 -135.18 -61.43
N GLY A 640 39.30 -134.71 -60.89
CA GLY A 640 39.18 -133.68 -59.84
C GLY A 640 38.09 -132.66 -60.20
N HIS A 641 36.80 -132.86 -59.89
CA HIS A 641 36.16 -132.69 -58.57
C HIS A 641 36.55 -131.36 -57.91
N LEU A 642 35.69 -130.50 -57.35
CA LEU A 642 34.40 -130.64 -56.65
C LEU A 642 33.47 -129.46 -57.05
N LYS A 643 32.14 -129.54 -57.16
CA LYS A 643 31.05 -129.94 -56.23
C LYS A 643 30.67 -128.86 -55.19
N LEU A 644 29.36 -128.54 -55.21
CA LEU A 644 28.47 -127.93 -54.18
C LEU A 644 28.48 -126.39 -54.02
N LEU A 645 27.40 -125.68 -54.37
CA LEU A 645 26.04 -125.55 -53.76
C LEU A 645 26.03 -124.49 -52.63
N HIS A 646 25.37 -123.34 -52.85
CA HIS A 646 23.96 -123.15 -52.45
C HIS A 646 23.32 -121.93 -53.11
#